data_AF-A0AAD8TLW6-F1
#
_entry.id   AF-A0AAD8TLW6-F1
#
_cell.length_a   1.000
_cell.length_b   1.000
_cell.length_c   1.000
_cell.angle_alpha   90.00
_cell.angle_beta   90.00
_cell.angle_gamma   90.00
#
_symmetry.space_group_name_H-M   'P 1'
#
loop_
_entity.id
_entity.type
_entity.pdbx_description
1 polymer ?
#
loop_
_entity_poly.entity_id
_entity_poly.type
_entity_poly.pdbx_seq_one_letter_code
_entity_poly.pdbx_strand_id
1 'polypeptide(L)'
;MAGFLGTVVDAAIGWMVQSILGSFFTGQMEAWTREVGLAEHVEKLKFEMRKVEMVLAAAEGRRIDNKPLARSLDDLKELIYDSEDVMDELDYYRLQQQIEQGNGSNPEGSHASSSAPSSTFELVYNATSQITSWASCDRKRKRENEGPAHSTIMTFEVKDDISKRINIIVNHLCTIGDSVQRVLQLAIAHPIATPSQSQIIARNARMTTSVPVERKEILLKYIRNKRFLLVLDDVWEDKDRSGWDELLAPLRRSQVSGCMILATTRRKSVAKLLGTMIEVELNGLDEKEFWILFKAFAFGNENYEDHPSLQSIGKQIAKALKGCPLAAQSVGALLKTSISYKHWRRVQDKWKSLQEDADDILPILKISYDYLPVHLQRCFSFCSLFPEDYQFSGERLVRAWISQNFVQCEDPTMRLEETGQQYLDRLVDLGFFQKVGSHYVMHDLMHELAAKVSLNECATIHGFQSEEIRPTVRHLSIITTAFIKDKDVHGPNEKFDKVIQKVRSWHKLRTLMLFGQSTENFLESLRTLCKEAKCLRLLSVIDADISSINNFLSPCHLRYVSAYGLHLKQFPQPLTRCYHLQVLDVGISSKFAVPTGMSNLIYLRHLIAHEKVHHAIACVGNITSLQELKFKVQNVGSFGIGQLESMNELVLLDISQLENVKTEEEARGSSLIDKEYLKTLSLSWEDSSMSLQPQAAKNVLEGLQPHQNLKTLKITGYGGTSPSWLSSTFSVISLEILHLEKCREWRILPTLEMPFLRKLTLIRMLNVMEISVPSLEELVLTDMPKLEKCIGSYGMELTSHLKVLMIKNCPQLNELTLFQSYSSFDAEQKSWFPSLKKLSIKHCPQIMYNFVLYF
;
A
#
# COMPACT_ATOMS: atom_id res chain seq x y z
N MET A 1 -35.87 -6.34 -3.43
CA MET A 1 -34.91 -5.44 -2.77
C MET A 1 -35.47 -4.80 -1.48
N ALA A 2 -35.99 -5.59 -0.53
CA ALA A 2 -36.50 -5.06 0.75
C ALA A 2 -36.10 -5.90 2.00
N GLY A 3 -35.11 -6.80 1.89
CA GLY A 3 -34.70 -7.71 2.97
C GLY A 3 -33.42 -7.32 3.76
N PHE A 4 -32.77 -6.19 3.46
CA PHE A 4 -31.41 -5.89 3.96
C PHE A 4 -31.33 -4.97 5.22
N LEU A 5 -32.41 -4.78 5.97
CA LEU A 5 -32.48 -3.75 7.03
C LEU A 5 -32.63 -4.32 8.45
N GLY A 6 -31.62 -5.06 8.89
CA GLY A 6 -31.31 -5.19 10.32
C GLY A 6 -29.94 -4.56 10.57
N THR A 7 -29.90 -3.31 11.02
CA THR A 7 -28.63 -2.64 11.39
C THR A 7 -28.23 -3.17 12.76
N VAL A 8 -27.11 -3.90 12.86
CA VAL A 8 -26.49 -4.15 14.16
C VAL A 8 -25.91 -2.81 14.64
N VAL A 9 -25.93 -2.52 15.95
CA VAL A 9 -25.19 -1.37 16.50
C VAL A 9 -23.79 -1.40 15.91
N ASP A 10 -23.45 -0.37 15.14
CA ASP A 10 -22.30 -0.39 14.25
C ASP A 10 -21.02 -0.40 15.09
N ALA A 11 -20.40 -1.57 15.20
CA ALA A 11 -19.12 -1.76 15.86
C ALA A 11 -18.02 -0.88 15.22
N ALA A 12 -18.23 -0.37 14.01
CA ALA A 12 -17.35 0.62 13.40
C ALA A 12 -17.36 1.97 14.12
N ILE A 13 -18.50 2.43 14.65
CA ILE A 13 -18.54 3.69 15.40
C ILE A 13 -17.73 3.56 16.69
N GLY A 14 -17.91 2.47 17.43
CA GLY A 14 -17.12 2.19 18.64
C GLY A 14 -15.63 2.14 18.35
N TRP A 15 -15.23 1.38 17.32
CA TRP A 15 -13.84 1.29 16.88
C TRP A 15 -13.26 2.64 16.43
N MET A 16 -14.03 3.48 15.74
CA MET A 16 -13.61 4.82 15.33
C MET A 16 -13.39 5.74 16.54
N VAL A 17 -14.28 5.71 17.52
CA VAL A 17 -14.11 6.48 18.76
C VAL A 17 -12.83 6.06 19.49
N GLN A 18 -12.60 4.75 19.64
CA GLN A 18 -11.38 4.21 20.22
C GLN A 18 -10.12 4.66 19.47
N SER A 19 -10.16 4.62 18.14
CA SER A 19 -9.09 5.13 17.28
C SER A 19 -8.74 6.57 17.62
N ILE A 20 -9.74 7.45 17.65
CA ILE A 20 -9.53 8.89 17.84
C ILE A 20 -9.03 9.16 19.26
N LEU A 21 -9.62 8.48 20.25
CA LEU A 21 -9.21 8.56 21.65
C LEU A 21 -7.73 8.19 21.83
N GLY A 22 -7.28 7.12 21.17
CA GLY A 22 -5.89 6.67 21.21
C GLY A 22 -4.92 7.55 20.41
N SER A 23 -5.35 8.08 19.25
CA SER A 23 -4.45 8.83 18.37
C SER A 23 -4.24 10.29 18.77
N PHE A 24 -5.27 10.99 19.26
CA PHE A 24 -5.22 12.44 19.42
C PHE A 24 -5.07 12.93 20.87
N PHE A 25 -5.56 12.18 21.85
CA PHE A 25 -5.53 12.61 23.25
C PHE A 25 -4.25 12.13 23.95
N THR A 26 -3.12 12.50 23.37
CA THR A 26 -1.78 12.22 23.90
C THR A 26 -1.37 13.28 24.92
N GLY A 27 -0.44 12.96 25.82
CA GLY A 27 0.09 13.94 26.78
C GLY A 27 0.72 15.17 26.12
N GLN A 28 1.27 15.02 24.91
CA GLN A 28 1.82 16.13 24.12
C GLN A 28 0.72 17.07 23.63
N MET A 29 -0.39 16.52 23.11
CA MET A 29 -1.55 17.32 22.68
C MET A 29 -2.19 18.04 23.87
N GLU A 30 -2.35 17.37 25.01
CA GLU A 30 -2.92 17.96 26.23
C GLU A 30 -2.05 19.10 26.79
N ALA A 31 -0.72 18.95 26.74
CA ALA A 31 0.19 20.02 27.15
C ALA A 31 0.06 21.24 26.22
N TRP A 32 0.11 21.00 24.91
CA TRP A 32 0.07 22.07 23.91
C TRP A 32 -1.28 22.81 23.89
N THR A 33 -2.40 22.08 24.01
CA THR A 33 -3.74 22.71 24.07
C THR A 33 -3.92 23.60 25.30
N ARG A 34 -3.18 23.35 26.39
CA ARG A 34 -3.16 24.24 27.56
C ARG A 34 -2.43 25.54 27.25
N GLU A 35 -1.30 25.46 26.55
CA GLU A 35 -0.51 26.63 26.13
C GLU A 35 -1.30 27.55 25.20
N VAL A 36 -2.01 26.98 24.22
CA VAL A 36 -2.84 27.77 23.27
C VAL A 36 -4.22 28.11 23.83
N GLY A 37 -4.58 27.64 25.04
CA GLY A 37 -5.83 27.93 25.73
C GLY A 37 -7.07 27.32 25.08
N LEU A 38 -6.97 26.09 24.59
CA LEU A 38 -8.06 25.25 24.05
C LEU A 38 -8.36 24.00 24.90
N ALA A 39 -7.57 23.77 25.97
CA ALA A 39 -7.66 22.56 26.79
C ALA A 39 -9.08 22.23 27.29
N GLU A 40 -9.85 23.24 27.74
CA GLU A 40 -11.22 23.01 28.23
C GLU A 40 -12.15 22.46 27.13
N HIS A 41 -12.06 23.01 25.91
CA HIS A 41 -12.89 22.55 24.79
C HIS A 41 -12.52 21.13 24.36
N VAL A 42 -11.22 20.85 24.28
CA VAL A 42 -10.71 19.51 23.89
C VAL A 42 -11.07 18.46 24.93
N GLU A 43 -11.00 18.78 26.23
CA GLU A 43 -11.37 17.85 27.30
C GLU A 43 -12.88 17.57 27.31
N LYS A 44 -13.72 18.57 27.02
CA LYS A 44 -15.17 18.35 26.83
C LYS A 44 -15.46 17.40 25.67
N LEU A 45 -14.76 17.55 24.54
CA LEU A 45 -14.87 16.64 23.41
C LEU A 45 -14.46 15.22 23.79
N LYS A 46 -13.30 15.06 24.44
CA LYS A 46 -12.81 13.78 24.96
C LYS A 46 -13.84 13.08 25.85
N PHE A 47 -14.44 13.85 26.75
CA PHE A 47 -15.43 13.36 27.71
C PHE A 47 -16.70 12.85 27.02
N GLU A 48 -17.26 13.63 26.08
CA GLU A 48 -18.46 13.19 25.33
C GLU A 48 -18.17 12.00 24.42
N MET A 49 -16.99 11.93 23.79
CA MET A 49 -16.58 10.77 23.01
C MET A 49 -16.50 9.49 23.87
N ARG A 50 -15.96 9.58 25.09
CA ARG A 50 -15.95 8.44 26.04
C ARG A 50 -17.35 8.00 26.45
N LYS A 51 -18.29 8.94 26.63
CA LYS A 51 -19.69 8.59 26.88
C LYS A 51 -20.28 7.79 25.72
N VAL A 52 -20.06 8.27 24.49
CA VAL A 52 -20.52 7.58 23.28
C VAL A 52 -19.93 6.17 23.21
N GLU A 53 -18.64 6.01 23.47
CA GLU A 53 -17.98 4.70 23.53
C GLU A 53 -18.68 3.76 24.52
N MET A 54 -18.93 4.22 25.75
CA MET A 54 -19.62 3.42 26.76
C MET A 54 -21.03 2.99 26.33
N VAL A 55 -21.78 3.89 25.69
CA VAL A 55 -23.14 3.61 25.21
C VAL A 55 -23.10 2.58 24.08
N LEU A 56 -22.17 2.70 23.14
CA LEU A 56 -22.02 1.77 22.02
C LEU A 56 -21.55 0.39 22.49
N ALA A 57 -20.58 0.32 23.40
CA ALA A 57 -20.10 -0.94 23.98
C ALA A 57 -21.22 -1.69 24.72
N ALA A 58 -22.08 -0.98 25.46
CA ALA A 58 -23.23 -1.59 26.13
C ALA A 58 -24.28 -2.18 25.16
N ALA A 59 -24.25 -1.73 23.89
CA ALA A 59 -25.21 -2.10 22.85
C ALA A 59 -24.60 -2.97 21.74
N GLU A 60 -23.31 -3.28 21.83
CA GLU A 60 -22.58 -4.05 20.82
C GLU A 60 -23.23 -5.41 20.56
N GLY A 61 -23.36 -5.78 19.29
CA GLY A 61 -23.96 -7.05 18.87
C GLY A 61 -25.50 -7.10 18.94
N ARG A 62 -26.18 -6.02 19.34
CA ARG A 62 -27.66 -5.95 19.32
C ARG A 62 -28.18 -5.61 17.93
N ARG A 63 -29.23 -6.33 17.50
CA ARG A 63 -29.96 -6.03 16.27
C ARG A 63 -30.90 -4.84 16.50
N ILE A 64 -30.80 -3.83 15.66
CA ILE A 64 -31.70 -2.68 15.66
C ILE A 64 -32.63 -2.81 14.45
N ASP A 65 -33.90 -3.08 14.74
CA ASP A 65 -34.99 -2.99 13.76
C ASP A 65 -35.74 -1.63 13.87
N ASN A 66 -35.24 -0.73 14.73
CA ASN A 66 -35.78 0.62 14.95
C ASN A 66 -35.14 1.64 13.99
N LYS A 67 -35.90 2.05 12.96
CA LYS A 67 -35.43 3.01 11.93
C LYS A 67 -34.96 4.36 12.51
N PRO A 68 -35.68 5.01 13.45
CA PRO A 68 -35.16 6.19 14.14
C PRO A 68 -33.80 5.99 14.79
N LEU A 69 -33.59 4.90 15.52
CA LEU A 69 -32.31 4.61 16.16
C LEU A 69 -31.19 4.41 15.15
N ALA A 70 -31.46 3.73 14.03
CA ALA A 70 -30.49 3.58 12.94
C ALA A 70 -30.04 4.94 12.39
N ARG A 71 -30.98 5.88 12.18
CA ARG A 71 -30.64 7.25 11.75
C ARG A 71 -29.79 7.99 12.78
N SER A 72 -30.11 7.87 14.08
CA SER A 72 -29.32 8.50 15.13
C SER A 72 -27.90 7.94 15.22
N LEU A 73 -27.70 6.66 14.90
CA LEU A 73 -26.36 6.07 14.79
C LEU A 73 -25.60 6.58 13.55
N ASP A 74 -26.28 6.77 12.42
CA ASP A 74 -25.68 7.40 11.25
C ASP A 74 -25.28 8.86 11.55
N ASP A 75 -26.13 9.63 12.24
CA ASP A 75 -25.81 11.00 12.66
C ASP A 75 -24.64 11.03 13.65
N LEU A 76 -24.59 10.07 14.58
CA LEU A 76 -23.49 9.92 15.52
C LEU A 76 -22.17 9.62 14.78
N LYS A 77 -22.22 8.73 13.79
CA LYS A 77 -21.06 8.41 12.94
C LYS A 77 -20.51 9.65 12.23
N GLU A 78 -21.40 10.48 11.68
CA GLU A 78 -21.00 11.74 11.06
C GLU A 78 -20.32 12.69 12.06
N LEU A 79 -20.83 12.81 13.29
CA LEU A 79 -20.19 13.62 14.33
C LEU A 79 -18.82 13.08 14.76
N ILE A 80 -18.62 11.75 14.74
CA ILE A 80 -17.32 11.14 15.02
C ILE A 80 -16.31 11.47 13.91
N TYR A 81 -16.74 11.49 12.63
CA TYR A 81 -15.89 11.99 11.56
C TYR A 81 -15.53 13.47 11.73
N ASP A 82 -16.51 14.31 12.05
CA ASP A 82 -16.28 15.73 12.28
C ASP A 82 -15.33 15.97 13.48
N SER A 83 -15.43 15.14 14.52
CA SER A 83 -14.51 15.16 15.67
C SER A 83 -13.08 14.83 15.24
N GLU A 84 -12.91 13.79 14.43
CA GLU A 84 -11.59 13.40 13.92
C GLU A 84 -10.99 14.49 13.04
N ASP A 85 -11.78 15.09 12.15
CA ASP A 85 -11.31 16.13 11.24
C ASP A 85 -10.89 17.40 12.02
N VAL A 86 -11.62 17.81 13.07
CA VAL A 86 -11.20 18.95 13.92
C VAL A 86 -9.94 18.64 14.73
N MET A 87 -9.79 17.43 15.26
CA MET A 87 -8.59 17.05 16.01
C MET A 87 -7.36 16.93 15.11
N ASP A 88 -7.53 16.45 13.89
CA ASP A 88 -6.47 16.40 12.86
C ASP A 88 -6.03 17.82 12.47
N GLU A 89 -6.96 18.76 12.32
CA GLU A 89 -6.61 20.17 12.10
C GLU A 89 -5.85 20.79 13.29
N LEU A 90 -6.24 20.45 14.52
CA LEU A 90 -5.56 20.90 15.73
C LEU A 90 -4.11 20.37 15.80
N ASP A 91 -3.89 19.10 15.45
CA ASP A 91 -2.54 18.51 15.38
C ASP A 91 -1.68 19.16 14.31
N TYR A 92 -2.28 19.52 13.16
CA TYR A 92 -1.58 20.23 12.11
C TYR A 92 -0.96 21.54 12.61
N TYR A 93 -1.71 22.36 13.35
CA TYR A 93 -1.20 23.62 13.89
C TYR A 93 -0.14 23.41 14.97
N ARG A 94 -0.25 22.34 15.77
CA ARG A 94 0.80 21.95 16.71
C ARG A 94 2.11 21.64 15.99
N LEU A 95 2.05 20.86 14.92
CA LEU A 95 3.24 20.50 14.11
C LEU A 95 3.81 21.73 13.41
N GLN A 96 2.96 22.60 12.88
CA GLN A 96 3.38 23.84 12.25
C GLN A 96 4.23 24.67 13.23
N GLN A 97 3.75 24.85 14.45
CA GLN A 97 4.47 25.59 15.48
C GLN A 97 5.81 24.92 15.83
N GLN A 98 5.82 23.59 15.96
CA GLN A 98 7.05 22.84 16.24
C GLN A 98 8.12 23.04 15.15
N ILE A 99 7.73 22.99 13.88
CA ILE A 99 8.65 23.12 12.74
C ILE A 99 9.13 24.56 12.57
N GLU A 100 8.24 25.55 12.75
CA GLU A 100 8.59 26.96 12.62
C GLU A 100 9.49 27.44 13.77
N GLN A 101 9.30 26.93 14.99
CA GLN A 101 10.17 27.25 16.13
C GLN A 101 11.54 26.55 16.05
N GLY A 102 11.59 25.31 15.57
CA GLY A 102 12.85 24.56 15.40
C GLY A 102 13.78 25.13 14.33
N ASN A 103 13.24 25.79 13.30
CA ASN A 103 14.03 26.42 12.24
C ASN A 103 14.63 27.80 12.64
N GLY A 104 14.22 28.37 13.78
CA GLY A 104 14.68 29.68 14.28
C GLY A 104 15.98 29.66 15.08
N SER A 105 16.54 28.48 15.39
CA SER A 105 17.69 28.30 16.27
C SER A 105 18.86 27.61 15.58
N ASN A 106 19.46 28.25 14.57
CA ASN A 106 20.83 27.95 14.14
C ASN A 106 21.75 29.10 14.59
N PRO A 107 22.72 28.87 15.50
CA PRO A 107 23.73 29.86 15.83
C PRO A 107 24.86 29.78 14.78
N GLU A 108 24.78 30.56 13.71
CA GLU A 108 25.97 30.79 12.88
C GLU A 108 26.88 31.82 13.55
N GLY A 109 28.15 31.40 13.69
CA GLY A 109 29.21 32.15 14.32
C GLY A 109 29.44 33.53 13.70
N SER A 110 29.76 34.45 14.59
CA SER A 110 30.31 35.78 14.33
C SER A 110 31.40 35.78 13.25
N HIS A 111 31.19 36.56 12.18
CA HIS A 111 32.09 37.63 11.73
C HIS A 111 31.37 38.55 10.71
N ALA A 112 31.49 39.85 10.92
CA ALA A 112 30.79 40.90 10.17
C ALA A 112 31.56 41.36 8.91
N SER A 113 30.86 41.62 7.81
CA SER A 113 30.85 42.95 7.13
C SER A 113 29.92 43.01 5.90
N SER A 114 28.92 43.90 6.02
CA SER A 114 28.23 44.76 5.03
C SER A 114 28.13 44.36 3.53
N SER A 115 26.90 44.23 3.00
CA SER A 115 26.11 45.34 2.44
C SER A 115 24.81 44.89 1.71
N ALA A 116 23.66 45.25 2.30
CA ALA A 116 22.37 45.71 1.71
C ALA A 116 21.57 44.85 0.67
N PRO A 117 20.24 45.06 0.53
CA PRO A 117 19.24 44.00 0.76
C PRO A 117 18.26 43.78 -0.41
N SER A 118 17.53 42.65 -0.45
CA SER A 118 16.25 42.60 -1.20
C SER A 118 15.33 41.40 -0.90
N SER A 119 14.10 41.72 -0.49
CA SER A 119 12.81 41.09 -0.86
C SER A 119 12.22 39.87 -0.15
N THR A 120 12.87 39.24 0.84
CA THR A 120 12.26 38.06 1.51
C THR A 120 11.13 38.39 2.51
N PHE A 121 10.98 39.64 2.96
CA PHE A 121 9.97 39.99 3.98
C PHE A 121 8.58 40.40 3.45
N GLU A 122 8.41 40.65 2.14
CA GLU A 122 7.08 40.98 1.58
C GLU A 122 6.30 39.76 1.08
N LEU A 123 6.94 38.62 0.83
CA LEU A 123 6.24 37.41 0.38
C LEU A 123 5.56 36.63 1.52
N VAL A 124 6.06 36.75 2.75
CA VAL A 124 5.46 36.11 3.92
C VAL A 124 4.13 36.79 4.31
N TYR A 125 4.01 38.10 4.13
CA TYR A 125 2.80 38.86 4.50
C TYR A 125 1.63 38.64 3.51
N ASN A 126 1.94 38.42 2.22
CA ASN A 126 0.90 38.21 1.21
C ASN A 126 0.27 36.80 1.27
N ALA A 127 0.99 35.79 1.77
CA ALA A 127 0.46 34.42 1.90
C ALA A 127 -0.48 34.25 3.11
N THR A 128 -0.29 35.00 4.20
CA THR A 128 -1.20 34.99 5.36
C THR A 128 -2.59 35.51 5.00
N SER A 129 -2.68 36.38 3.98
CA SER A 129 -3.96 36.88 3.44
C SER A 129 -4.77 35.82 2.67
N GLN A 130 -4.13 34.74 2.18
CA GLN A 130 -4.83 33.65 1.51
C GLN A 130 -5.39 32.61 2.50
N ILE A 131 -4.81 32.52 3.70
CA ILE A 131 -5.33 31.64 4.77
C ILE A 131 -6.55 32.27 5.45
N THR A 132 -6.59 33.60 5.64
CA THR A 132 -7.79 34.29 6.19
C THR A 132 -8.98 34.26 5.23
N SER A 133 -8.74 34.05 3.93
CA SER A 133 -9.79 33.76 2.93
C SER A 133 -10.49 32.42 3.14
N TRP A 134 -9.88 31.44 3.83
CA TRP A 134 -10.49 30.12 4.06
C TRP A 134 -11.34 30.05 5.34
N ALA A 135 -11.10 30.98 6.28
CA ALA A 135 -11.86 31.13 7.52
C ALA A 135 -13.02 32.15 7.41
N SER A 136 -13.08 32.97 6.37
CA SER A 136 -14.11 34.01 6.23
C SER A 136 -14.83 33.96 4.87
N CYS A 137 -15.85 33.11 4.78
CA CYS A 137 -16.97 33.30 3.86
C CYS A 137 -18.23 33.68 4.66
N ASP A 138 -18.18 34.84 5.32
CA ASP A 138 -19.30 35.79 5.44
C ASP A 138 -18.94 36.87 6.48
N ARG A 139 -18.41 38.01 6.01
CA ARG A 139 -18.81 39.40 6.36
C ARG A 139 -17.75 40.42 5.97
N LYS A 140 -18.25 41.61 5.59
CA LYS A 140 -17.49 42.76 5.07
C LYS A 140 -16.49 43.34 6.09
N ARG A 141 -15.31 43.69 5.57
CA ARG A 141 -14.15 44.39 6.16
C ARG A 141 -14.46 45.53 7.15
N LYS A 142 -13.61 45.64 8.18
CA LYS A 142 -13.07 46.93 8.66
C LYS A 142 -11.61 46.75 9.12
N ARG A 143 -10.75 47.70 8.72
CA ARG A 143 -9.30 47.78 9.02
C ARG A 143 -9.09 48.17 10.48
N GLU A 144 -7.98 47.72 11.07
CA GLU A 144 -7.10 48.58 11.88
C GLU A 144 -5.68 47.99 12.01
N ASN A 145 -4.71 48.91 12.07
CA ASN A 145 -3.26 48.72 12.11
C ASN A 145 -2.81 48.13 13.46
N GLU A 146 -1.79 47.27 13.45
CA GLU A 146 -0.77 47.24 14.52
C GLU A 146 0.54 46.57 14.05
N GLY A 147 1.67 47.09 14.55
CA GLY A 147 3.05 46.83 14.11
C GLY A 147 3.68 45.53 14.68
N PRO A 148 4.99 45.32 14.46
CA PRO A 148 5.58 43.98 14.37
C PRO A 148 6.16 43.42 15.68
N ALA A 149 6.30 42.09 15.68
CA ALA A 149 7.14 41.24 16.54
C ALA A 149 6.47 40.64 17.80
N HIS A 150 5.79 39.51 17.63
CA HIS A 150 5.92 38.30 18.47
C HIS A 150 5.51 37.08 17.61
N SER A 151 6.29 35.99 17.68
CA SER A 151 6.02 34.73 16.97
C SER A 151 4.59 34.26 17.27
N THR A 152 3.73 34.26 16.25
CA THR A 152 2.30 34.13 16.43
C THR A 152 1.94 32.68 16.78
N ILE A 153 1.73 32.45 18.08
CA ILE A 153 0.84 31.41 18.61
C ILE A 153 -0.46 31.48 17.78
N MET A 154 -0.93 30.35 17.22
CA MET A 154 -2.18 30.18 16.47
C MET A 154 -3.10 31.41 16.53
N THR A 155 -3.41 32.01 15.36
CA THR A 155 -4.15 33.29 15.32
C THR A 155 -5.47 33.19 16.09
N PHE A 156 -5.86 34.30 16.73
CA PHE A 156 -7.11 34.35 17.51
C PHE A 156 -8.32 33.90 16.69
N GLU A 157 -8.38 34.25 15.40
CA GLU A 157 -9.46 33.85 14.49
C GLU A 157 -9.53 32.32 14.30
N VAL A 158 -8.40 31.65 14.10
CA VAL A 158 -8.32 30.19 13.95
C VAL A 158 -8.70 29.51 15.26
N LYS A 159 -8.19 30.02 16.39
CA LYS A 159 -8.52 29.51 17.72
C LYS A 159 -10.03 29.60 18.01
N ASP A 160 -10.64 30.75 17.71
CA ASP A 160 -12.06 31.00 17.90
C ASP A 160 -12.91 30.07 17.01
N ASP A 161 -12.55 29.89 15.73
CA ASP A 161 -13.22 28.95 14.82
C ASP A 161 -13.19 27.50 15.33
N ILE A 162 -12.00 26.99 15.68
CA ILE A 162 -11.83 25.63 16.21
C ILE A 162 -12.66 25.45 17.48
N SER A 163 -12.58 26.40 18.42
CA SER A 163 -13.34 26.32 19.68
C SER A 163 -14.86 26.26 19.45
N LYS A 164 -15.39 27.03 18.50
CA LYS A 164 -16.81 27.02 18.13
C LYS A 164 -17.21 25.69 17.50
N ARG A 165 -16.41 25.16 16.58
CA ARG A 165 -16.66 23.86 15.94
C ARG A 165 -16.64 22.73 16.96
N ILE A 166 -15.66 22.70 17.87
CA ILE A 166 -15.63 21.73 18.98
C ILE A 166 -16.90 21.82 19.82
N ASN A 167 -17.33 23.02 20.23
CA ASN A 167 -18.53 23.17 21.05
C ASN A 167 -19.81 22.69 20.33
N ILE A 168 -19.94 22.95 19.03
CA ILE A 168 -21.06 22.45 18.22
C ILE A 168 -21.08 20.91 18.22
N ILE A 169 -19.92 20.29 17.96
CA ILE A 169 -19.77 18.83 17.97
C ILE A 169 -20.13 18.26 19.34
N VAL A 170 -19.56 18.80 20.42
CA VAL A 170 -19.83 18.40 21.81
C VAL A 170 -21.32 18.44 22.12
N ASN A 171 -22.01 19.53 21.78
CA ASN A 171 -23.45 19.68 22.05
C ASN A 171 -24.28 18.64 21.29
N HIS A 172 -23.93 18.35 20.03
CA HIS A 172 -24.62 17.34 19.24
C HIS A 172 -24.32 15.92 19.71
N LEU A 173 -23.06 15.60 20.06
CA LEU A 173 -22.68 14.31 20.64
C LEU A 173 -23.45 14.04 21.93
N CYS A 174 -23.54 15.03 22.81
CA CYS A 174 -24.33 14.94 24.04
C CYS A 174 -25.82 14.67 23.74
N THR A 175 -26.43 15.47 22.87
CA THR A 175 -27.88 15.37 22.55
C THR A 175 -28.26 14.05 21.88
N ILE A 176 -27.47 13.61 20.90
CA ILE A 176 -27.73 12.37 20.14
C ILE A 176 -27.33 11.17 20.99
N GLY A 177 -26.19 11.24 21.69
CA GLY A 177 -25.73 10.20 22.61
C GLY A 177 -26.77 9.89 23.70
N ASP A 178 -27.33 10.92 24.34
CA ASP A 178 -28.40 10.76 25.34
C ASP A 178 -29.68 10.17 24.75
N SER A 179 -30.00 10.52 23.50
CA SER A 179 -31.15 9.95 22.78
C SER A 179 -30.95 8.47 22.47
N VAL A 180 -29.77 8.11 21.95
CA VAL A 180 -29.36 6.72 21.67
C VAL A 180 -29.37 5.91 22.96
N GLN A 181 -28.76 6.41 24.04
CA GLN A 181 -28.75 5.77 25.35
C GLN A 181 -30.15 5.51 25.88
N ARG A 182 -31.06 6.50 25.84
CA ARG A 182 -32.45 6.36 26.29
C ARG A 182 -33.21 5.31 25.50
N VAL A 183 -33.09 5.29 24.17
CA VAL A 183 -33.77 4.29 23.32
C VAL A 183 -33.21 2.89 23.58
N LEU A 184 -31.88 2.76 23.74
CA LEU A 184 -31.24 1.48 24.06
C LEU A 184 -31.64 0.97 25.45
N GLN A 185 -31.84 1.85 26.43
CA GLN A 185 -32.35 1.52 27.76
C GLN A 185 -33.83 1.12 27.73
N LEU A 186 -34.66 1.79 26.93
CA LEU A 186 -36.09 1.45 26.76
C LEU A 186 -36.30 0.12 26.03
N ALA A 187 -35.41 -0.24 25.10
CA ALA A 187 -35.42 -1.54 24.42
C ALA A 187 -35.14 -2.74 25.35
N ILE A 188 -34.64 -2.49 26.58
CA ILE A 188 -34.51 -3.52 27.64
C ILE A 188 -35.89 -3.93 28.20
N ALA A 189 -36.94 -3.16 27.90
CA ALA A 189 -38.23 -3.27 28.56
C ALA A 189 -39.42 -3.70 27.68
N HIS A 190 -39.25 -4.19 26.43
CA HIS A 190 -40.18 -5.07 25.64
C HIS A 190 -39.85 -5.06 24.12
N PRO A 191 -39.92 -6.19 23.38
CA PRO A 191 -39.85 -6.20 21.92
C PRO A 191 -41.25 -6.19 21.27
N ILE A 192 -41.49 -5.28 20.32
CA ILE A 192 -42.73 -5.21 19.49
C ILE A 192 -42.37 -5.43 18.01
N ALA A 193 -43.11 -6.32 17.35
CA ALA A 193 -42.99 -6.63 15.93
C ALA A 193 -44.01 -5.84 15.08
N THR A 194 -43.66 -5.48 13.83
CA THR A 194 -44.63 -5.13 12.77
C THR A 194 -44.13 -5.52 11.37
N PRO A 195 -45.04 -5.70 10.37
CA PRO A 195 -44.77 -6.43 9.15
C PRO A 195 -44.52 -5.57 7.89
N SER A 196 -44.12 -6.27 6.82
CA SER A 196 -43.65 -5.82 5.51
C SER A 196 -44.76 -5.57 4.48
N GLN A 197 -44.49 -4.69 3.50
CA GLN A 197 -45.15 -4.67 2.17
C GLN A 197 -44.20 -4.13 1.09
N SER A 198 -44.33 -4.67 -0.11
CA SER A 198 -43.46 -4.58 -1.29
C SER A 198 -44.26 -4.28 -2.58
N GLN A 199 -43.63 -3.66 -3.60
CA GLN A 199 -43.86 -3.70 -5.09
C GLN A 199 -43.07 -2.53 -5.76
N ILE A 200 -42.06 -2.67 -6.65
CA ILE A 200 -41.90 -3.05 -8.11
C ILE A 200 -42.55 -2.03 -9.09
N ILE A 201 -41.84 -1.36 -10.05
CA ILE A 201 -41.52 -1.64 -11.50
C ILE A 201 -40.68 -0.43 -12.03
N ALA A 202 -39.48 -0.49 -12.66
CA ALA A 202 -38.93 -0.94 -13.97
C ALA A 202 -38.59 0.16 -15.04
N ARG A 203 -37.26 0.31 -15.31
CA ARG A 203 -36.39 0.55 -16.50
C ARG A 203 -36.84 1.05 -17.91
N ASN A 204 -36.02 1.94 -18.52
CA ASN A 204 -35.24 1.90 -19.82
C ASN A 204 -35.05 3.34 -20.42
N ALA A 205 -34.09 3.74 -21.29
CA ALA A 205 -33.16 3.12 -22.26
C ALA A 205 -31.90 4.01 -22.53
N ARG A 206 -30.90 3.51 -23.28
CA ARG A 206 -29.73 4.25 -23.85
C ARG A 206 -29.57 4.04 -25.36
N MET A 207 -28.94 5.01 -26.03
CA MET A 207 -28.44 4.96 -27.42
C MET A 207 -26.93 4.65 -27.46
N THR A 208 -26.50 4.00 -28.54
CA THR A 208 -25.15 3.54 -28.89
C THR A 208 -24.39 4.54 -29.78
N THR A 209 -23.06 4.58 -29.67
CA THR A 209 -22.15 5.18 -30.66
C THR A 209 -20.90 4.30 -30.81
N SER A 210 -20.44 4.15 -32.04
CA SER A 210 -19.38 3.25 -32.53
C SER A 210 -17.98 3.89 -32.51
N VAL A 211 -16.92 3.06 -32.43
CA VAL A 211 -15.48 3.44 -32.45
C VAL A 211 -14.72 2.51 -33.44
N PRO A 212 -13.59 2.94 -34.07
CA PRO A 212 -13.26 2.58 -35.46
C PRO A 212 -12.09 1.58 -35.70
N VAL A 213 -12.30 0.78 -36.76
CA VAL A 213 -11.45 0.16 -37.82
C VAL A 213 -9.92 -0.05 -37.68
N GLU A 214 -9.10 0.75 -36.98
CA GLU A 214 -7.62 0.70 -37.14
C GLU A 214 -6.90 -0.45 -36.40
N ARG A 215 -7.50 -1.02 -35.35
CA ARG A 215 -6.85 -2.06 -34.52
C ARG A 215 -6.73 -3.44 -35.18
N LYS A 216 -7.51 -3.69 -36.23
CA LYS A 216 -7.60 -5.01 -36.89
C LYS A 216 -6.32 -5.42 -37.59
N GLU A 217 -5.60 -4.47 -38.17
CA GLU A 217 -4.40 -4.75 -38.97
C GLU A 217 -3.23 -5.24 -38.12
N ILE A 218 -3.11 -4.72 -36.88
CA ILE A 218 -2.06 -5.13 -35.94
C ILE A 218 -2.30 -6.56 -35.47
N LEU A 219 -3.51 -6.90 -35.02
CA LEU A 219 -3.86 -8.24 -34.56
C LEU A 219 -3.61 -9.27 -35.68
N LEU A 220 -4.07 -8.96 -36.90
CA LEU A 220 -3.86 -9.77 -38.10
C LEU A 220 -2.37 -10.01 -38.38
N LYS A 221 -1.49 -9.02 -38.21
CA LYS A 221 -0.04 -9.18 -38.41
C LYS A 221 0.57 -10.25 -37.51
N TYR A 222 0.11 -10.38 -36.26
CA TYR A 222 0.68 -11.33 -35.30
C TYR A 222 0.16 -12.76 -35.47
N ILE A 223 -1.09 -12.93 -35.91
CA ILE A 223 -1.79 -14.22 -36.03
C ILE A 223 -1.77 -14.83 -37.44
N ARG A 224 -1.45 -14.04 -38.48
CA ARG A 224 -1.43 -14.52 -39.87
C ARG A 224 -0.52 -15.73 -40.01
N ASN A 225 -1.06 -16.79 -40.63
CA ASN A 225 -0.37 -18.06 -40.88
C ASN A 225 0.12 -18.79 -39.60
N LYS A 226 -0.46 -18.50 -38.43
CA LYS A 226 -0.17 -19.21 -37.18
C LYS A 226 -1.42 -19.89 -36.64
N ARG A 227 -1.23 -21.02 -35.98
CA ARG A 227 -2.25 -21.64 -35.14
C ARG A 227 -2.30 -20.89 -33.81
N PHE A 228 -3.50 -20.54 -33.34
CA PHE A 228 -3.69 -19.80 -32.09
C PHE A 228 -4.83 -20.36 -31.25
N LEU A 229 -4.74 -20.12 -29.94
CA LEU A 229 -5.83 -20.21 -28.99
C LEU A 229 -6.06 -18.80 -28.43
N LEU A 230 -7.27 -18.27 -28.60
CA LEU A 230 -7.68 -17.00 -28.01
C LEU A 230 -8.68 -17.30 -26.89
N VAL A 231 -8.37 -16.87 -25.67
CA VAL A 231 -9.29 -16.98 -24.53
C VAL A 231 -9.90 -15.61 -24.27
N LEU A 232 -11.22 -15.50 -24.42
CA LEU A 232 -12.02 -14.34 -24.07
C LEU A 232 -12.70 -14.62 -22.74
N ASP A 233 -12.08 -14.18 -21.66
CA ASP A 233 -12.58 -14.44 -20.31
C ASP A 233 -13.66 -13.42 -19.92
N ASP A 234 -14.69 -13.88 -19.22
CA ASP A 234 -15.82 -13.14 -18.64
C ASP A 234 -16.52 -12.14 -19.58
N VAL A 235 -17.11 -12.64 -20.65
CA VAL A 235 -17.77 -11.82 -21.69
C VAL A 235 -19.22 -11.49 -21.32
N TRP A 236 -19.62 -10.21 -21.41
CA TRP A 236 -20.96 -9.75 -21.00
C TRP A 236 -21.86 -9.19 -22.10
N GLU A 237 -21.30 -8.71 -23.22
CA GLU A 237 -22.04 -7.98 -24.26
C GLU A 237 -22.82 -8.91 -25.18
N ASP A 238 -24.16 -8.86 -25.09
CA ASP A 238 -25.09 -9.68 -25.86
C ASP A 238 -25.98 -8.90 -26.83
N LYS A 239 -25.83 -7.57 -26.92
CA LYS A 239 -26.68 -6.70 -27.73
C LYS A 239 -25.97 -6.20 -29.00
N ASP A 240 -24.66 -5.98 -28.95
CA ASP A 240 -23.89 -5.51 -30.11
C ASP A 240 -23.38 -6.66 -31.01
N ARG A 241 -24.28 -7.26 -31.77
CA ARG A 241 -23.92 -8.31 -32.74
C ARG A 241 -22.97 -7.80 -33.83
N SER A 242 -23.17 -6.58 -34.30
CA SER A 242 -22.33 -5.95 -35.31
C SER A 242 -20.87 -5.82 -34.86
N GLY A 243 -20.64 -5.35 -33.64
CA GLY A 243 -19.29 -5.23 -33.07
C GLY A 243 -18.60 -6.58 -32.91
N TRP A 244 -19.34 -7.62 -32.52
CA TRP A 244 -18.81 -8.99 -32.47
C TRP A 244 -18.45 -9.55 -33.84
N ASP A 245 -19.34 -9.44 -34.82
CA ASP A 245 -19.05 -9.88 -36.19
C ASP A 245 -17.86 -9.12 -36.77
N GLU A 246 -17.74 -7.84 -36.45
CA GLU A 246 -16.63 -6.99 -36.83
C GLU A 246 -15.29 -7.43 -36.21
N LEU A 247 -15.28 -7.72 -34.90
CA LEU A 247 -14.11 -8.18 -34.15
C LEU A 247 -13.65 -9.57 -34.57
N LEU A 248 -14.60 -10.48 -34.83
CA LEU A 248 -14.33 -11.88 -35.14
C LEU A 248 -14.09 -12.14 -36.63
N ALA A 249 -14.55 -11.27 -37.54
CA ALA A 249 -14.37 -11.44 -38.98
C ALA A 249 -12.91 -11.72 -39.41
N PRO A 250 -11.88 -11.04 -38.86
CA PRO A 250 -10.48 -11.34 -39.17
C PRO A 250 -10.03 -12.74 -38.69
N LEU A 251 -10.54 -13.19 -37.54
CA LEU A 251 -10.18 -14.47 -36.91
C LEU A 251 -10.81 -15.66 -37.64
N ARG A 252 -12.03 -15.48 -38.16
CA ARG A 252 -12.77 -16.49 -38.93
C ARG A 252 -12.13 -16.80 -40.30
N ARG A 253 -11.27 -15.92 -40.82
CA ARG A 253 -10.63 -16.04 -42.14
C ARG A 253 -9.20 -16.60 -42.10
N SER A 254 -8.79 -17.20 -40.99
CA SER A 254 -7.47 -17.85 -40.89
C SER A 254 -7.35 -19.00 -41.90
N GLN A 255 -6.24 -19.05 -42.63
CA GLN A 255 -5.92 -20.15 -43.56
C GLN A 255 -5.32 -21.39 -42.87
N VAL A 256 -5.11 -21.32 -41.54
CA VAL A 256 -4.51 -22.39 -40.74
C VAL A 256 -5.59 -23.13 -39.96
N SER A 257 -5.65 -24.45 -40.12
CA SER A 257 -6.57 -25.32 -39.37
C SER A 257 -6.17 -25.47 -37.90
N GLY A 258 -7.17 -25.61 -37.01
CA GLY A 258 -6.95 -25.89 -35.59
C GLY A 258 -6.78 -24.66 -34.69
N CYS A 259 -7.17 -23.47 -35.18
CA CYS A 259 -7.33 -22.29 -34.33
C CYS A 259 -8.61 -22.39 -33.50
N MET A 260 -8.58 -21.91 -32.26
CA MET A 260 -9.70 -21.98 -31.32
C MET A 260 -9.91 -20.64 -30.61
N ILE A 261 -11.18 -20.29 -30.39
CA ILE A 261 -11.58 -19.21 -29.49
C ILE A 261 -12.38 -19.85 -28.36
N LEU A 262 -11.89 -19.72 -27.14
CA LEU A 262 -12.60 -20.11 -25.92
C LEU A 262 -13.17 -18.85 -25.30
N ALA A 263 -14.50 -18.72 -25.24
CA ALA A 263 -15.16 -17.62 -24.54
C ALA A 263 -15.83 -18.15 -23.28
N THR A 264 -15.58 -17.51 -22.13
CA THR A 264 -16.31 -17.79 -20.88
C THR A 264 -17.31 -16.65 -20.66
N THR A 265 -18.49 -16.97 -20.11
CA THR A 265 -19.54 -15.98 -19.86
C THR A 265 -20.53 -16.50 -18.83
N ARG A 266 -21.12 -15.58 -18.05
CA ARG A 266 -22.28 -15.86 -17.18
C ARG A 266 -23.61 -15.75 -17.91
N ARG A 267 -23.61 -15.31 -19.17
CA ARG A 267 -24.83 -15.06 -19.95
C ARG A 267 -24.99 -16.07 -21.07
N LYS A 268 -26.05 -16.87 -20.98
CA LYS A 268 -26.44 -17.80 -22.04
C LYS A 268 -26.72 -17.11 -23.38
N SER A 269 -27.15 -15.85 -23.36
CA SER A 269 -27.32 -15.01 -24.57
C SER A 269 -25.99 -14.77 -25.29
N VAL A 270 -24.91 -14.46 -24.57
CA VAL A 270 -23.55 -14.27 -25.12
C VAL A 270 -23.02 -15.60 -25.68
N ALA A 271 -23.19 -16.71 -24.95
CA ALA A 271 -22.75 -18.03 -25.41
C ALA A 271 -23.41 -18.40 -26.75
N LYS A 272 -24.71 -18.16 -26.89
CA LYS A 272 -25.44 -18.36 -28.15
C LYS A 272 -25.00 -17.42 -29.28
N LEU A 273 -24.60 -16.20 -28.94
CA LEU A 273 -24.14 -15.20 -29.92
C LEU A 273 -22.78 -15.57 -30.51
N LEU A 274 -21.84 -16.05 -29.69
CA LEU A 274 -20.46 -16.39 -30.09
C LEU A 274 -20.28 -17.85 -30.52
N GLY A 275 -21.14 -18.73 -30.02
CA GLY A 275 -21.01 -20.17 -30.13
C GLY A 275 -21.01 -20.67 -31.57
N THR A 276 -19.94 -21.34 -31.95
CA THR A 276 -19.85 -22.17 -33.17
C THR A 276 -19.80 -23.67 -32.85
N MET A 277 -19.71 -24.00 -31.55
CA MET A 277 -19.76 -25.35 -30.99
C MET A 277 -20.82 -25.41 -29.90
N ILE A 278 -21.11 -26.63 -29.41
CA ILE A 278 -22.00 -26.85 -28.27
C ILE A 278 -21.43 -26.12 -27.05
N GLU A 279 -22.29 -25.37 -26.36
CA GLU A 279 -21.92 -24.67 -25.13
C GLU A 279 -21.53 -25.69 -24.04
N VAL A 280 -20.43 -25.41 -23.33
CA VAL A 280 -20.02 -26.19 -22.17
C VAL A 280 -20.56 -25.49 -20.94
N GLU A 281 -21.64 -26.03 -20.37
CA GLU A 281 -22.23 -25.51 -19.14
C GLU A 281 -21.47 -26.05 -17.92
N LEU A 282 -20.77 -25.16 -17.22
CA LEU A 282 -20.06 -25.49 -15.98
C LEU A 282 -21.04 -25.41 -14.81
N ASN A 283 -21.50 -26.57 -14.34
CA ASN A 283 -22.29 -26.68 -13.13
C ASN A 283 -21.40 -26.60 -11.88
N GLY A 284 -22.03 -26.39 -10.71
CA GLY A 284 -21.34 -26.57 -9.43
C GLY A 284 -20.76 -27.97 -9.29
N LEU A 285 -19.74 -28.11 -8.44
CA LEU A 285 -19.13 -29.40 -8.15
C LEU A 285 -20.17 -30.39 -7.60
N ASP A 286 -20.04 -31.66 -7.95
CA ASP A 286 -20.89 -32.70 -7.41
C ASP A 286 -20.72 -32.81 -5.89
N GLU A 287 -21.74 -33.34 -5.20
CA GLU A 287 -21.77 -33.35 -3.73
C GLU A 287 -20.56 -34.07 -3.10
N LYS A 288 -20.00 -35.09 -3.76
CA LYS A 288 -18.84 -35.84 -3.23
C LYS A 288 -17.56 -35.04 -3.38
N GLU A 289 -17.26 -34.55 -4.58
CA GLU A 289 -16.07 -33.72 -4.82
C GLU A 289 -16.14 -32.40 -4.05
N PHE A 290 -17.31 -31.77 -4.02
CA PHE A 290 -17.55 -30.56 -3.25
C PHE A 290 -17.30 -30.76 -1.76
N TRP A 291 -17.77 -31.89 -1.19
CA TRP A 291 -17.51 -32.21 0.21
C TRP A 291 -16.02 -32.41 0.49
N ILE A 292 -15.26 -33.02 -0.42
CA ILE A 292 -13.81 -33.16 -0.30
C ILE A 292 -13.14 -31.77 -0.27
N LEU A 293 -13.50 -30.90 -1.22
CA LEU A 293 -12.99 -29.53 -1.30
C LEU A 293 -13.34 -28.71 -0.05
N PHE A 294 -14.60 -28.72 0.36
CA PHE A 294 -15.08 -27.98 1.52
C PHE A 294 -14.39 -28.42 2.80
N LYS A 295 -14.17 -29.74 2.99
CA LYS A 295 -13.41 -30.24 4.13
C LYS A 295 -11.99 -29.70 4.18
N ALA A 296 -11.30 -29.67 3.04
CA ALA A 296 -9.94 -29.14 2.96
C ALA A 296 -9.88 -27.68 3.43
N PHE A 297 -10.86 -26.86 3.05
CA PHE A 297 -10.95 -25.47 3.51
C PHE A 297 -11.36 -25.32 4.98
N ALA A 298 -12.34 -26.11 5.44
CA ALA A 298 -12.91 -25.97 6.78
C ALA A 298 -12.05 -26.58 7.90
N PHE A 299 -11.30 -27.63 7.60
CA PHE A 299 -10.51 -28.39 8.60
C PHE A 299 -8.99 -28.32 8.36
N GLY A 300 -8.52 -28.00 7.14
CA GLY A 300 -7.08 -27.94 6.85
C GLY A 300 -6.40 -29.32 6.87
N ASN A 301 -5.22 -29.40 7.48
CA ASN A 301 -4.36 -30.59 7.50
C ASN A 301 -4.52 -31.47 8.76
N GLU A 302 -5.43 -31.15 9.68
CA GLU A 302 -5.64 -31.91 10.93
C GLU A 302 -6.50 -33.14 10.69
N ASN A 303 -6.13 -34.31 11.23
CA ASN A 303 -6.88 -35.56 11.04
C ASN A 303 -8.31 -35.47 11.60
N TYR A 304 -9.27 -35.62 10.69
CA TYR A 304 -10.66 -35.14 10.78
C TYR A 304 -11.67 -36.14 11.37
N GLU A 305 -11.24 -37.34 11.73
CA GLU A 305 -12.14 -38.44 12.13
C GLU A 305 -12.72 -38.27 13.55
N ASP A 306 -12.13 -37.38 14.37
CA ASP A 306 -12.47 -37.24 15.80
C ASP A 306 -13.65 -36.30 16.12
N HIS A 307 -14.31 -35.70 15.11
CA HIS A 307 -15.39 -34.74 15.32
C HIS A 307 -16.70 -35.03 14.55
N PRO A 308 -17.46 -36.08 14.90
CA PRO A 308 -18.68 -36.48 14.20
C PRO A 308 -19.77 -35.39 14.13
N SER A 309 -19.88 -34.58 15.18
CA SER A 309 -20.87 -33.49 15.27
C SER A 309 -20.57 -32.35 14.29
N LEU A 310 -19.30 -31.99 14.13
CA LEU A 310 -18.85 -30.98 13.17
C LEU A 310 -19.00 -31.48 11.73
N GLN A 311 -18.72 -32.75 11.47
CA GLN A 311 -18.95 -33.34 10.15
C GLN A 311 -20.43 -33.28 9.76
N SER A 312 -21.35 -33.55 10.70
CA SER A 312 -22.79 -33.47 10.45
C SER A 312 -23.24 -32.06 10.08
N ILE A 313 -22.83 -31.04 10.86
CA ILE A 313 -23.14 -29.63 10.54
C ILE A 313 -22.46 -29.21 9.23
N GLY A 314 -21.20 -29.61 9.03
CA GLY A 314 -20.43 -29.32 7.83
C GLY A 314 -21.12 -29.81 6.56
N LYS A 315 -21.63 -31.05 6.56
CA LYS A 315 -22.38 -31.59 5.42
C LYS A 315 -23.64 -30.78 5.12
N GLN A 316 -24.34 -30.32 6.17
CA GLN A 316 -25.52 -29.47 6.01
C GLN A 316 -25.16 -28.11 5.41
N ILE A 317 -24.05 -27.50 5.86
CA ILE A 317 -23.55 -26.24 5.29
C ILE A 317 -23.13 -26.48 3.83
N ALA A 318 -22.30 -27.49 3.56
CA ALA A 318 -21.81 -27.80 2.22
C ALA A 318 -22.95 -28.02 1.22
N LYS A 319 -23.99 -28.77 1.61
CA LYS A 319 -25.20 -28.93 0.80
C LYS A 319 -25.87 -27.60 0.46
N ALA A 320 -25.85 -26.65 1.39
CA ALA A 320 -26.42 -25.32 1.18
C ALA A 320 -25.57 -24.42 0.27
N LEU A 321 -24.28 -24.69 0.10
CA LEU A 321 -23.38 -23.95 -0.79
C LEU A 321 -23.48 -24.39 -2.27
N LYS A 322 -24.35 -25.37 -2.58
CA LYS A 322 -24.72 -25.80 -3.94
C LYS A 322 -23.53 -26.05 -4.88
N GLY A 323 -22.43 -26.61 -4.37
CA GLY A 323 -21.29 -26.97 -5.21
C GLY A 323 -20.38 -25.81 -5.62
N CYS A 324 -20.55 -24.59 -5.08
CA CYS A 324 -19.74 -23.43 -5.49
C CYS A 324 -18.36 -23.39 -4.80
N PRO A 325 -17.24 -23.49 -5.54
CA PRO A 325 -15.89 -23.51 -4.96
C PRO A 325 -15.53 -22.26 -4.16
N LEU A 326 -15.90 -21.06 -4.64
CA LEU A 326 -15.62 -19.79 -3.96
C LEU A 326 -16.34 -19.70 -2.61
N ALA A 327 -17.60 -20.13 -2.57
CA ALA A 327 -18.37 -20.23 -1.34
C ALA A 327 -17.76 -21.24 -0.36
N ALA A 328 -17.32 -22.41 -0.87
CA ALA A 328 -16.63 -23.39 -0.05
C ALA A 328 -15.34 -22.85 0.57
N GLN A 329 -14.54 -22.12 -0.22
CA GLN A 329 -13.31 -21.49 0.27
C GLN A 329 -13.62 -20.47 1.37
N SER A 330 -14.52 -19.53 1.09
CA SER A 330 -14.81 -18.43 2.01
C SER A 330 -15.46 -18.92 3.31
N VAL A 331 -16.53 -19.73 3.22
CA VAL A 331 -17.23 -20.25 4.41
C VAL A 331 -16.37 -21.30 5.13
N GLY A 332 -15.64 -22.14 4.40
CA GLY A 332 -14.70 -23.09 4.99
C GLY A 332 -13.63 -22.37 5.81
N ALA A 333 -12.97 -21.35 5.24
CA ALA A 333 -11.98 -20.56 5.95
C ALA A 333 -12.55 -19.87 7.20
N LEU A 334 -13.77 -19.33 7.13
CA LEU A 334 -14.48 -18.80 8.31
C LEU A 334 -14.67 -19.87 9.40
N LEU A 335 -15.10 -21.06 9.04
CA LEU A 335 -15.33 -22.15 10.00
C LEU A 335 -14.02 -22.65 10.62
N LYS A 336 -12.93 -22.64 9.84
CA LYS A 336 -11.58 -22.99 10.29
C LYS A 336 -11.07 -22.09 11.41
N THR A 337 -11.56 -20.85 11.53
CA THR A 337 -11.15 -19.93 12.61
C THR A 337 -11.47 -20.44 14.02
N SER A 338 -12.45 -21.34 14.16
CA SER A 338 -12.79 -21.97 15.44
C SER A 338 -13.43 -23.34 15.22
N ILE A 339 -12.71 -24.38 15.63
CA ILE A 339 -13.18 -25.78 15.59
C ILE A 339 -14.09 -26.07 16.80
N SER A 340 -15.17 -25.28 16.92
CA SER A 340 -16.16 -25.38 17.99
C SER A 340 -17.55 -25.60 17.44
N TYR A 341 -18.27 -26.57 18.01
CA TYR A 341 -19.66 -26.86 17.64
C TYR A 341 -20.56 -25.62 17.75
N LYS A 342 -20.35 -24.79 18.78
CA LYS A 342 -21.13 -23.55 18.98
C LYS A 342 -20.89 -22.55 17.85
N HIS A 343 -19.64 -22.39 17.41
CA HIS A 343 -19.29 -21.50 16.29
C HIS A 343 -19.94 -21.97 14.99
N TRP A 344 -19.78 -23.26 14.65
CA TRP A 344 -20.33 -23.86 13.44
C TRP A 344 -21.87 -23.78 13.39
N ARG A 345 -22.54 -24.06 14.51
CA ARG A 345 -24.00 -23.91 14.61
C ARG A 345 -24.43 -22.45 14.42
N ARG A 346 -23.73 -21.49 15.03
CA ARG A 346 -24.05 -20.06 14.89
C ARG A 346 -23.94 -19.59 13.43
N VAL A 347 -22.89 -20.01 12.71
CA VAL A 347 -22.73 -19.71 11.28
C VAL A 347 -23.87 -20.32 10.46
N GLN A 348 -24.23 -21.58 10.72
CA GLN A 348 -25.35 -22.25 10.06
C GLN A 348 -26.69 -21.53 10.31
N ASP A 349 -26.98 -21.13 11.54
CA ASP A 349 -28.24 -20.49 11.89
C ASP A 349 -28.35 -19.09 11.27
N LYS A 350 -27.26 -18.32 11.26
CA LYS A 350 -27.18 -17.04 10.55
C LYS A 350 -27.44 -17.21 9.05
N TRP A 351 -26.88 -18.26 8.45
CA TRP A 351 -27.17 -18.60 7.06
C TRP A 351 -28.64 -18.91 6.79
N LYS A 352 -29.28 -19.76 7.60
CA LYS A 352 -30.71 -20.10 7.44
C LYS A 352 -31.61 -18.86 7.46
N SER A 353 -31.22 -17.81 8.19
CA SER A 353 -31.98 -16.57 8.26
C SER A 353 -31.90 -15.69 7.00
N LEU A 354 -31.00 -15.98 6.05
CA LEU A 354 -30.75 -15.18 4.85
C LEU A 354 -31.32 -15.81 3.55
N GLN A 355 -32.02 -16.94 3.64
CA GLN A 355 -32.54 -17.73 2.50
C GLN A 355 -33.83 -17.15 1.85
N GLU A 356 -33.89 -15.85 1.58
CA GLU A 356 -35.06 -15.26 0.90
C GLU A 356 -34.99 -15.36 -0.64
N ASP A 357 -33.81 -15.50 -1.24
CA ASP A 357 -33.62 -15.72 -2.69
C ASP A 357 -32.62 -16.87 -2.92
N ALA A 358 -33.09 -17.97 -3.53
CA ALA A 358 -32.39 -19.25 -3.50
C ALA A 358 -31.12 -19.32 -4.38
N ASP A 359 -30.93 -18.42 -5.34
CA ASP A 359 -29.91 -18.56 -6.40
C ASP A 359 -28.83 -17.47 -6.41
N ASP A 360 -28.80 -16.57 -5.42
CA ASP A 360 -27.74 -15.56 -5.28
C ASP A 360 -26.63 -16.06 -4.32
N ILE A 361 -25.37 -15.96 -4.76
CA ILE A 361 -24.18 -16.33 -3.98
C ILE A 361 -23.73 -15.21 -3.03
N LEU A 362 -24.07 -13.95 -3.31
CA LEU A 362 -23.64 -12.82 -2.50
C LEU A 362 -24.07 -12.91 -1.04
N PRO A 363 -25.30 -13.37 -0.68
CA PRO A 363 -25.66 -13.62 0.71
C PRO A 363 -24.72 -14.62 1.41
N ILE A 364 -24.20 -15.63 0.69
CA ILE A 364 -23.24 -16.60 1.23
C ILE A 364 -21.94 -15.88 1.58
N LEU A 365 -21.38 -15.14 0.63
CA LEU A 365 -20.10 -14.45 0.81
C LEU A 365 -20.21 -13.34 1.88
N LYS A 366 -21.37 -12.68 1.98
CA LYS A 366 -21.65 -11.68 2.99
C LYS A 366 -21.54 -12.24 4.42
N ILE A 367 -21.84 -13.51 4.64
CA ILE A 367 -21.67 -14.10 5.98
C ILE A 367 -20.22 -14.02 6.40
N SER A 368 -19.28 -14.43 5.54
CA SER A 368 -17.85 -14.34 5.83
C SER A 368 -17.45 -12.91 6.16
N TYR A 369 -18.00 -11.92 5.44
CA TYR A 369 -17.75 -10.50 5.71
C TYR A 369 -18.27 -10.08 7.08
N ASP A 370 -19.50 -10.45 7.44
CA ASP A 370 -20.12 -10.05 8.71
C ASP A 370 -19.40 -10.65 9.94
N TYR A 371 -18.57 -11.68 9.75
CA TYR A 371 -17.73 -12.27 10.79
C TYR A 371 -16.30 -11.71 10.84
N LEU A 372 -15.92 -10.85 9.89
CA LEU A 372 -14.64 -10.15 9.95
C LEU A 372 -14.62 -9.18 11.14
N PRO A 373 -13.49 -9.03 11.83
CA PRO A 373 -13.22 -7.88 12.67
C PRO A 373 -13.44 -6.56 11.91
N VAL A 374 -13.87 -5.52 12.62
CA VAL A 374 -14.31 -4.27 11.99
C VAL A 374 -13.20 -3.59 11.19
N HIS A 375 -11.97 -3.58 11.70
CA HIS A 375 -10.82 -3.02 10.97
C HIS A 375 -10.60 -3.73 9.62
N LEU A 376 -10.80 -5.06 9.54
CA LEU A 376 -10.73 -5.81 8.28
C LEU A 376 -11.92 -5.55 7.38
N GLN A 377 -13.13 -5.37 7.93
CA GLN A 377 -14.30 -4.98 7.16
C GLN A 377 -14.07 -3.65 6.43
N ARG A 378 -13.49 -2.65 7.12
CA ARG A 378 -13.14 -1.35 6.54
C ARG A 378 -12.05 -1.45 5.47
N CYS A 379 -11.01 -2.24 5.73
CA CYS A 379 -9.95 -2.49 4.75
C CYS A 379 -10.50 -3.13 3.47
N PHE A 380 -11.37 -4.14 3.61
CA PHE A 380 -12.02 -4.82 2.49
C PHE A 380 -13.02 -3.93 1.75
N SER A 381 -13.92 -3.25 2.45
CA SER A 381 -14.95 -2.40 1.83
C SER A 381 -14.33 -1.24 1.03
N PHE A 382 -13.23 -0.67 1.52
CA PHE A 382 -12.45 0.35 0.82
C PHE A 382 -11.89 -0.12 -0.52
N CYS A 383 -11.66 -1.43 -0.69
CA CYS A 383 -11.14 -1.98 -1.94
C CYS A 383 -12.13 -1.91 -3.11
N SER A 384 -13.42 -1.64 -2.84
CA SER A 384 -14.44 -1.36 -3.88
C SER A 384 -14.14 -0.13 -4.75
N LEU A 385 -13.26 0.76 -4.27
CA LEU A 385 -12.80 1.95 -5.01
C LEU A 385 -11.89 1.59 -6.19
N PHE A 386 -11.24 0.44 -6.14
CA PHE A 386 -10.35 0.00 -7.22
C PHE A 386 -11.18 -0.62 -8.35
N PRO A 387 -10.70 -0.55 -9.62
CA PRO A 387 -11.36 -1.22 -10.73
C PRO A 387 -11.53 -2.73 -10.49
N GLU A 388 -12.51 -3.33 -11.17
CA GLU A 388 -12.61 -4.79 -11.26
C GLU A 388 -11.31 -5.38 -11.85
N ASP A 389 -10.95 -6.60 -11.42
CA ASP A 389 -9.73 -7.31 -11.79
C ASP A 389 -8.40 -6.57 -11.53
N TYR A 390 -8.43 -5.54 -10.67
CA TYR A 390 -7.24 -4.78 -10.34
C TYR A 390 -6.17 -5.65 -9.67
N GLN A 391 -4.92 -5.53 -10.14
CA GLN A 391 -3.77 -6.20 -9.56
C GLN A 391 -3.17 -5.34 -8.45
N PHE A 392 -3.44 -5.73 -7.21
CA PHE A 392 -2.99 -5.00 -6.04
C PHE A 392 -1.51 -5.30 -5.75
N SER A 393 -0.72 -4.24 -5.60
CA SER A 393 0.53 -4.30 -4.84
C SER A 393 0.17 -4.25 -3.35
N GLY A 394 0.60 -5.26 -2.58
CA GLY A 394 0.33 -5.32 -1.14
C GLY A 394 0.80 -4.07 -0.40
N GLU A 395 2.02 -3.61 -0.69
CA GLU A 395 2.58 -2.38 -0.10
C GLU A 395 1.72 -1.14 -0.38
N ARG A 396 1.27 -0.94 -1.64
CA ARG A 396 0.44 0.22 -1.99
C ARG A 396 -0.92 0.17 -1.30
N LEU A 397 -1.52 -1.01 -1.20
CA LEU A 397 -2.81 -1.20 -0.56
C LEU A 397 -2.71 -0.93 0.96
N VAL A 398 -1.70 -1.49 1.61
CA VAL A 398 -1.43 -1.26 3.04
C VAL A 398 -1.18 0.21 3.32
N ARG A 399 -0.35 0.89 2.52
CA ARG A 399 -0.11 2.33 2.63
C ARG A 399 -1.41 3.15 2.48
N ALA A 400 -2.32 2.74 1.60
CA ALA A 400 -3.63 3.38 1.46
C ALA A 400 -4.47 3.20 2.73
N TRP A 401 -4.52 1.98 3.31
CA TRP A 401 -5.23 1.74 4.57
C TRP A 401 -4.66 2.53 5.75
N ILE A 402 -3.33 2.62 5.86
CA ILE A 402 -2.64 3.44 6.87
C ILE A 402 -3.06 4.91 6.74
N SER A 403 -3.08 5.46 5.52
CA SER A 403 -3.48 6.86 5.28
C SER A 403 -4.91 7.19 5.72
N GLN A 404 -5.79 6.18 5.77
CA GLN A 404 -7.18 6.34 6.20
C GLN A 404 -7.37 6.06 7.71
N ASN A 405 -6.30 5.78 8.45
CA ASN A 405 -6.33 5.29 9.83
C ASN A 405 -7.09 3.96 9.99
N PHE A 406 -7.03 3.04 9.01
CA PHE A 406 -7.68 1.72 9.14
C PHE A 406 -6.78 0.70 9.84
N VAL A 407 -5.49 0.99 9.95
CA VAL A 407 -4.50 0.14 10.60
C VAL A 407 -4.12 0.77 11.94
N GLN A 408 -4.29 0.02 13.02
CA GLN A 408 -3.90 0.42 14.37
C GLN A 408 -2.91 -0.58 14.92
N CYS A 409 -1.84 -0.10 15.56
CA CYS A 409 -0.90 -0.98 16.23
C CYS A 409 -1.27 -1.11 17.71
N GLU A 410 -1.69 -2.30 18.12
CA GLU A 410 -1.93 -2.62 19.53
C GLU A 410 -0.60 -2.97 20.25
N ASP A 411 0.36 -3.53 19.51
CA ASP A 411 1.68 -3.90 19.99
C ASP A 411 2.70 -2.78 19.67
N PRO A 412 3.30 -2.11 20.68
CA PRO A 412 4.27 -1.05 20.44
C PRO A 412 5.56 -1.53 19.75
N THR A 413 5.80 -2.84 19.66
CA THR A 413 6.95 -3.43 18.97
C THR A 413 6.73 -3.67 17.48
N MET A 414 5.47 -3.56 17.00
CA MET A 414 5.12 -3.74 15.60
C MET A 414 4.93 -2.42 14.86
N ARG A 415 5.25 -2.44 13.57
CA ARG A 415 5.04 -1.29 12.68
C ARG A 415 3.67 -1.35 12.01
N LEU A 416 3.16 -0.18 11.63
CA LEU A 416 1.90 -0.07 10.88
C LEU A 416 1.92 -0.87 9.57
N GLU A 417 3.06 -0.91 8.87
CA GLU A 417 3.20 -1.67 7.63
C GLU A 417 3.14 -3.18 7.87
N GLU A 418 3.69 -3.66 8.98
CA GLU A 418 3.66 -5.08 9.37
C GLU A 418 2.24 -5.48 9.79
N THR A 419 1.58 -4.67 10.62
CA THR A 419 0.18 -4.90 11.03
C THR A 419 -0.75 -4.86 9.82
N GLY A 420 -0.56 -3.89 8.92
CA GLY A 420 -1.35 -3.81 7.68
C GLY A 420 -1.11 -4.99 6.76
N GLN A 421 0.12 -5.52 6.69
CA GLN A 421 0.42 -6.74 5.93
C GLN A 421 -0.25 -7.96 6.57
N GLN A 422 -0.28 -8.07 7.90
CA GLN A 422 -1.03 -9.13 8.59
C GLN A 422 -2.53 -9.05 8.32
N TYR A 423 -3.09 -7.84 8.23
CA TYR A 423 -4.49 -7.65 7.86
C TYR A 423 -4.77 -8.16 6.44
N LEU A 424 -3.88 -7.86 5.49
CA LEU A 424 -3.97 -8.38 4.12
C LEU A 424 -3.83 -9.91 4.08
N ASP A 425 -2.84 -10.47 4.77
CA ASP A 425 -2.63 -11.91 4.84
C ASP A 425 -3.84 -12.62 5.46
N ARG A 426 -4.47 -12.01 6.48
CA ARG A 426 -5.71 -12.53 7.07
C ARG A 426 -6.89 -12.51 6.10
N LEU A 427 -7.02 -11.47 5.29
CA LEU A 427 -8.05 -11.40 4.24
C LEU A 427 -7.80 -12.44 3.13
N VAL A 428 -6.54 -12.74 2.81
CA VAL A 428 -6.16 -13.84 1.91
C VAL A 428 -6.52 -15.20 2.52
N ASP A 429 -6.19 -15.45 3.78
CA ASP A 429 -6.50 -16.69 4.49
C ASP A 429 -8.01 -16.96 4.54
N LEU A 430 -8.83 -15.91 4.60
CA LEU A 430 -10.29 -15.96 4.61
C LEU A 430 -10.91 -15.99 3.20
N GLY A 431 -10.09 -15.99 2.15
CA GLY A 431 -10.52 -16.13 0.76
C GLY A 431 -11.09 -14.86 0.12
N PHE A 432 -10.90 -13.68 0.72
CA PHE A 432 -11.32 -12.40 0.13
C PHE A 432 -10.36 -11.92 -0.96
N PHE A 433 -9.08 -12.30 -0.86
CA PHE A 433 -8.04 -12.06 -1.85
C PHE A 433 -7.33 -13.35 -2.23
N GLN A 434 -6.77 -13.36 -3.43
CA GLN A 434 -5.88 -14.42 -3.90
C GLN A 434 -4.49 -13.84 -4.15
N LYS A 435 -3.45 -14.51 -3.67
CA LYS A 435 -2.05 -14.12 -3.91
C LYS A 435 -1.54 -14.82 -5.17
N VAL A 436 -1.24 -14.05 -6.22
CA VAL A 436 -0.75 -14.53 -7.51
C VAL A 436 0.66 -13.98 -7.74
N GLY A 437 1.67 -14.80 -7.44
CA GLY A 437 3.07 -14.36 -7.46
C GLY A 437 3.31 -13.27 -6.42
N SER A 438 3.66 -12.06 -6.88
CA SER A 438 3.91 -10.89 -6.03
C SER A 438 2.71 -9.94 -5.88
N HIS A 439 1.58 -10.23 -6.51
CA HIS A 439 0.40 -9.36 -6.51
C HIS A 439 -0.79 -10.07 -5.87
N TYR A 440 -1.79 -9.28 -5.50
CA TYR A 440 -3.06 -9.76 -4.96
C TYR A 440 -4.17 -9.44 -5.94
N VAL A 441 -5.15 -10.33 -6.04
CA VAL A 441 -6.33 -10.17 -6.90
C VAL A 441 -7.57 -10.41 -6.06
N MET A 442 -8.57 -9.55 -6.22
CA MET A 442 -9.90 -9.73 -5.64
C MET A 442 -10.80 -10.34 -6.70
N HIS A 443 -11.48 -11.44 -6.37
CA HIS A 443 -12.46 -12.04 -7.27
C HIS A 443 -13.61 -11.07 -7.51
N ASP A 444 -14.17 -11.00 -8.72
CA ASP A 444 -15.22 -10.05 -9.07
C ASP A 444 -16.48 -10.12 -8.17
N LEU A 445 -16.93 -11.33 -7.75
CA LEU A 445 -18.00 -11.48 -6.76
C LEU A 445 -17.63 -10.92 -5.37
N MET A 446 -16.35 -10.97 -4.99
CA MET A 446 -15.86 -10.30 -3.77
C MET A 446 -15.81 -8.79 -3.95
N HIS A 447 -15.48 -8.31 -5.15
CA HIS A 447 -15.55 -6.89 -5.49
C HIS A 447 -16.99 -6.38 -5.45
N GLU A 448 -17.95 -7.12 -6.01
CA GLU A 448 -19.38 -6.82 -5.95
C GLU A 448 -19.88 -6.80 -4.49
N LEU A 449 -19.44 -7.76 -3.67
CA LEU A 449 -19.71 -7.75 -2.24
C LEU A 449 -19.13 -6.49 -1.58
N ALA A 450 -17.87 -6.16 -1.85
CA ALA A 450 -17.21 -4.97 -1.31
C ALA A 450 -17.99 -3.70 -1.67
N ALA A 451 -18.41 -3.56 -2.93
CA ALA A 451 -19.23 -2.43 -3.40
C ALA A 451 -20.58 -2.37 -2.69
N LYS A 452 -21.24 -3.52 -2.48
CA LYS A 452 -22.54 -3.61 -1.79
C LYS A 452 -22.46 -3.23 -0.31
N VAL A 453 -21.40 -3.64 0.39
CA VAL A 453 -21.22 -3.33 1.82
C VAL A 453 -20.65 -1.92 2.04
N SER A 454 -20.02 -1.31 1.03
CA SER A 454 -19.42 0.03 1.11
C SER A 454 -20.31 1.17 0.61
N LEU A 455 -21.52 0.90 0.10
CA LEU A 455 -22.42 1.87 -0.56
C LEU A 455 -22.67 3.20 0.18
N ASN A 456 -22.55 3.21 1.51
CA ASN A 456 -22.74 4.42 2.31
C ASN A 456 -21.47 5.29 2.40
N GLU A 457 -20.28 4.69 2.26
CA GLU A 457 -18.99 5.36 2.48
C GLU A 457 -18.18 5.52 1.19
N CYS A 458 -18.29 4.57 0.26
CA CYS A 458 -17.55 4.52 -0.99
C CYS A 458 -18.48 4.67 -2.19
N ALA A 459 -17.98 5.35 -3.23
CA ALA A 459 -18.62 5.36 -4.53
C ALA A 459 -17.56 5.29 -5.64
N THR A 460 -17.92 4.60 -6.71
CA THR A 460 -17.09 4.48 -7.91
C THR A 460 -17.86 4.99 -9.11
N ILE A 461 -17.24 5.91 -9.85
CA ILE A 461 -17.82 6.47 -11.08
C ILE A 461 -17.16 5.79 -12.27
N HIS A 462 -17.93 4.95 -12.96
CA HIS A 462 -17.53 4.33 -14.23
C HIS A 462 -18.15 5.07 -15.41
N GLY A 463 -17.30 5.67 -16.25
CA GLY A 463 -17.73 6.35 -17.47
C GLY A 463 -18.84 7.40 -17.21
N PHE A 464 -19.90 7.37 -18.02
CA PHE A 464 -20.99 8.35 -17.96
C PHE A 464 -22.25 7.86 -17.21
N GLN A 465 -22.16 6.70 -16.55
CA GLN A 465 -23.30 5.90 -16.14
C GLN A 465 -23.36 5.66 -14.64
N SER A 466 -23.05 6.68 -13.83
CA SER A 466 -23.15 6.59 -12.37
C SER A 466 -24.54 7.02 -11.88
N GLU A 467 -25.09 6.25 -10.92
CA GLU A 467 -26.22 6.63 -10.06
C GLU A 467 -25.88 7.89 -9.23
N GLU A 468 -26.87 8.46 -8.54
CA GLU A 468 -26.69 9.61 -7.65
C GLU A 468 -25.80 9.23 -6.46
N ILE A 469 -24.80 10.06 -6.16
CA ILE A 469 -23.82 9.79 -5.10
C ILE A 469 -24.42 10.19 -3.76
N ARG A 470 -24.40 9.28 -2.79
CA ARG A 470 -25.00 9.52 -1.47
C ARG A 470 -24.24 10.65 -0.75
N PRO A 471 -24.92 11.53 0.00
CA PRO A 471 -24.26 12.60 0.75
C PRO A 471 -23.28 12.13 1.83
N THR A 472 -23.37 10.86 2.24
CA THR A 472 -22.52 10.19 3.25
C THR A 472 -21.21 9.67 2.66
N VAL A 473 -21.03 9.69 1.34
CA VAL A 473 -19.82 9.17 0.68
C VAL A 473 -18.60 9.99 1.12
N ARG A 474 -17.60 9.29 1.62
CA ARG A 474 -16.31 9.82 2.07
C ARG A 474 -15.16 9.42 1.15
N HIS A 475 -15.33 8.36 0.36
CA HIS A 475 -14.30 7.85 -0.53
C HIS A 475 -14.84 7.73 -1.95
N LEU A 476 -14.15 8.34 -2.90
CA LEU A 476 -14.58 8.40 -4.30
C LEU A 476 -13.46 7.90 -5.21
N SER A 477 -13.82 7.03 -6.15
CA SER A 477 -12.97 6.75 -7.29
C SER A 477 -13.65 7.11 -8.59
N ILE A 478 -12.84 7.52 -9.55
CA ILE A 478 -13.25 7.95 -10.87
C ILE A 478 -12.43 7.14 -11.86
N ILE A 479 -13.12 6.30 -12.63
CA ILE A 479 -12.51 5.42 -13.61
C ILE A 479 -12.85 5.98 -14.99
N THR A 480 -11.86 6.59 -15.64
CA THR A 480 -12.00 7.15 -16.97
C THR A 480 -11.91 6.05 -18.03
N THR A 481 -12.56 6.25 -19.18
CA THR A 481 -12.55 5.28 -20.29
C THR A 481 -11.14 5.03 -20.84
N ALA A 482 -10.16 5.89 -20.55
CA ALA A 482 -8.76 5.68 -20.93
C ALA A 482 -8.00 4.68 -20.03
N PHE A 483 -8.59 4.23 -18.91
CA PHE A 483 -8.12 3.02 -18.22
C PHE A 483 -8.33 1.76 -19.10
N ILE A 484 -9.32 1.80 -20.00
CA ILE A 484 -9.56 0.80 -21.05
C ILE A 484 -8.61 1.08 -22.21
N LYS A 485 -7.31 0.82 -22.03
CA LYS A 485 -6.22 0.77 -23.04
C LYS A 485 -6.58 1.26 -24.46
N ASP A 486 -6.89 2.54 -24.65
CA ASP A 486 -7.10 3.14 -25.97
C ASP A 486 -6.40 4.49 -26.00
N LYS A 487 -5.27 4.55 -26.72
CA LYS A 487 -4.36 5.70 -26.72
C LYS A 487 -4.80 6.84 -27.63
N ASP A 488 -5.89 6.71 -28.39
CA ASP A 488 -6.25 7.67 -29.45
C ASP A 488 -7.72 8.12 -29.46
N VAL A 489 -8.40 8.10 -28.32
CA VAL A 489 -9.68 8.82 -28.20
C VAL A 489 -9.42 10.14 -27.48
N HIS A 490 -9.50 11.26 -28.19
CA HIS A 490 -9.72 12.57 -27.55
C HIS A 490 -10.93 12.43 -26.62
N GLY A 491 -10.68 12.35 -25.31
CA GLY A 491 -11.69 12.07 -24.31
C GLY A 491 -12.80 13.13 -24.32
N PRO A 492 -14.08 12.79 -24.12
CA PRO A 492 -15.17 13.77 -24.15
C PRO A 492 -15.13 14.65 -22.89
N ASN A 493 -14.52 15.83 -22.99
CA ASN A 493 -14.36 16.80 -21.91
C ASN A 493 -15.68 17.37 -21.36
N GLU A 494 -16.78 17.38 -22.13
CA GLU A 494 -18.04 18.06 -21.75
C GLU A 494 -18.87 17.35 -20.65
N LYS A 495 -18.38 16.25 -20.05
CA LYS A 495 -19.18 15.40 -19.14
C LYS A 495 -18.62 15.23 -17.74
N PHE A 496 -17.42 15.74 -17.42
CA PHE A 496 -16.91 15.70 -16.04
C PHE A 496 -17.56 16.75 -15.13
N ASP A 497 -17.97 17.90 -15.66
CA ASP A 497 -18.76 18.87 -14.88
C ASP A 497 -20.09 18.27 -14.38
N LYS A 498 -20.66 17.32 -15.15
CA LYS A 498 -21.82 16.52 -14.70
C LYS A 498 -21.48 15.57 -13.56
N VAL A 499 -20.23 15.10 -13.47
CA VAL A 499 -19.73 14.32 -12.33
C VAL A 499 -19.57 15.22 -11.11
N ILE A 500 -18.98 16.41 -11.27
CA ILE A 500 -18.85 17.42 -10.21
C ILE A 500 -20.22 17.76 -9.60
N GLN A 501 -21.21 18.05 -10.44
CA GLN A 501 -22.57 18.41 -10.01
C GLN A 501 -23.29 17.29 -9.25
N LYS A 502 -22.88 16.02 -9.41
CA LYS A 502 -23.51 14.89 -8.71
C LYS A 502 -23.02 14.70 -7.29
N VAL A 503 -21.82 15.18 -6.97
CA VAL A 503 -21.27 15.07 -5.62
C VAL A 503 -21.65 16.34 -4.86
N ARG A 504 -22.49 16.17 -3.83
CA ARG A 504 -23.00 17.29 -3.03
C ARG A 504 -22.18 17.59 -1.78
N SER A 505 -21.32 16.66 -1.35
CA SER A 505 -20.62 16.69 -0.07
C SER A 505 -19.09 16.65 -0.22
N TRP A 506 -18.51 17.41 -1.16
CA TRP A 506 -17.05 17.43 -1.38
C TRP A 506 -16.24 17.74 -0.11
N HIS A 507 -16.76 18.65 0.73
CA HIS A 507 -16.14 19.03 1.99
C HIS A 507 -15.93 17.86 2.97
N LYS A 508 -16.65 16.75 2.80
CA LYS A 508 -16.56 15.53 3.61
C LYS A 508 -15.62 14.47 3.02
N LEU A 509 -15.16 14.65 1.78
CA LEU A 509 -14.41 13.65 1.06
C LEU A 509 -12.99 13.48 1.65
N ARG A 510 -12.64 12.23 1.96
CA ARG A 510 -11.35 11.81 2.50
C ARG A 510 -10.46 11.11 1.47
N THR A 511 -11.04 10.54 0.42
CA THR A 511 -10.30 9.85 -0.64
C THR A 511 -10.80 10.23 -2.01
N LEU A 512 -9.87 10.54 -2.91
CA LEU A 512 -10.11 10.70 -4.34
C LEU A 512 -9.07 9.90 -5.11
N MET A 513 -9.52 8.90 -5.86
CA MET A 513 -8.68 8.09 -6.75
C MET A 513 -9.11 8.27 -8.21
N LEU A 514 -8.16 8.58 -9.08
CA LEU A 514 -8.35 8.62 -10.52
C LEU A 514 -7.63 7.44 -11.17
N PHE A 515 -8.38 6.65 -11.93
CA PHE A 515 -7.83 5.60 -12.78
C PHE A 515 -8.06 5.94 -14.26
N GLY A 516 -6.98 5.88 -15.05
CA GLY A 516 -6.98 6.19 -16.48
C GLY A 516 -6.34 7.55 -16.80
N GLN A 517 -6.19 7.86 -18.09
CA GLN A 517 -5.57 9.12 -18.52
C GLN A 517 -6.48 10.33 -18.26
N SER A 518 -5.84 11.46 -17.93
CA SER A 518 -6.48 12.77 -17.75
C SER A 518 -6.16 13.72 -18.91
N THR A 519 -7.15 14.48 -19.37
CA THR A 519 -6.98 15.61 -20.30
C THR A 519 -6.75 16.92 -19.53
N GLU A 520 -6.29 17.99 -20.20
CA GLU A 520 -6.08 19.29 -19.55
C GLU A 520 -7.35 19.88 -18.91
N ASN A 521 -8.51 19.78 -19.58
CA ASN A 521 -9.79 20.28 -19.02
C ASN A 521 -10.21 19.48 -17.77
N PHE A 522 -9.93 18.18 -17.73
CA PHE A 522 -10.19 17.35 -16.56
C PHE A 522 -9.42 17.86 -15.34
N LEU A 523 -8.19 18.35 -15.53
CA LEU A 523 -7.38 18.93 -14.47
C LEU A 523 -7.99 20.22 -13.91
N GLU A 524 -8.62 21.07 -14.75
CA GLU A 524 -9.25 22.31 -14.27
C GLU A 524 -10.48 22.03 -13.39
N SER A 525 -11.32 21.10 -13.82
CA SER A 525 -12.45 20.66 -13.00
C SER A 525 -11.95 19.99 -11.71
N LEU A 526 -10.91 19.15 -11.76
CA LEU A 526 -10.29 18.55 -10.57
C LEU A 526 -9.67 19.60 -9.63
N ARG A 527 -9.07 20.68 -10.14
CA ARG A 527 -8.59 21.80 -9.30
C ARG A 527 -9.73 22.40 -8.49
N THR A 528 -10.89 22.61 -9.11
CA THR A 528 -12.08 23.13 -8.44
C THR A 528 -12.53 22.18 -7.34
N LEU A 529 -12.51 20.87 -7.59
CA LEU A 529 -12.84 19.85 -6.59
C LEU A 529 -11.88 19.86 -5.39
N CYS A 530 -10.58 19.95 -5.67
CA CYS A 530 -9.55 19.96 -4.63
C CYS A 530 -9.68 21.16 -3.67
N LYS A 531 -10.17 22.31 -4.16
CA LYS A 531 -10.47 23.48 -3.30
C LYS A 531 -11.61 23.19 -2.31
N GLU A 532 -12.61 22.41 -2.72
CA GLU A 532 -13.78 22.10 -1.91
C GLU A 532 -13.54 20.92 -0.96
N ALA A 533 -12.66 19.98 -1.34
CA ALA A 533 -12.34 18.78 -0.58
C ALA A 533 -11.42 19.06 0.62
N LYS A 534 -11.95 19.77 1.62
CA LYS A 534 -11.18 20.23 2.79
C LYS A 534 -10.64 19.09 3.65
N CYS A 535 -11.32 17.94 3.73
CA CYS A 535 -10.95 16.80 4.59
C CYS A 535 -10.16 15.70 3.85
N LEU A 536 -9.59 16.01 2.68
CA LEU A 536 -8.96 15.01 1.82
C LEU A 536 -7.66 14.46 2.45
N ARG A 537 -7.60 13.13 2.59
CA ARG A 537 -6.45 12.39 3.14
C ARG A 537 -5.64 11.67 2.08
N LEU A 538 -6.32 11.06 1.10
CA LEU A 538 -5.69 10.35 0.00
C LEU A 538 -6.09 10.98 -1.33
N LEU A 539 -5.09 11.44 -2.07
CA LEU A 539 -5.21 11.81 -3.48
C LEU A 539 -4.33 10.89 -4.32
N SER A 540 -4.94 10.13 -5.23
CA SER A 540 -4.21 9.34 -6.22
C SER A 540 -4.66 9.74 -7.61
N VAL A 541 -3.74 10.23 -8.43
CA VAL A 541 -4.02 10.65 -9.80
C VAL A 541 -2.95 10.05 -10.71
N ILE A 542 -3.35 9.21 -11.65
CA ILE A 542 -2.43 8.61 -12.62
C ILE A 542 -2.35 9.53 -13.85
N ASP A 543 -1.13 9.77 -14.34
CA ASP A 543 -0.86 10.54 -15.57
C ASP A 543 -1.33 12.01 -15.56
N ALA A 544 -1.34 12.64 -14.37
CA ALA A 544 -1.67 14.05 -14.17
C ALA A 544 -0.49 14.86 -13.64
N ASP A 545 -0.45 16.16 -13.98
CA ASP A 545 0.52 17.09 -13.40
C ASP A 545 0.01 17.62 -12.04
N ILE A 546 0.60 17.11 -10.95
CA ILE A 546 0.24 17.47 -9.58
C ILE A 546 0.58 18.92 -9.23
N SER A 547 1.55 19.53 -9.92
CA SER A 547 1.94 20.93 -9.68
C SER A 547 0.78 21.88 -9.89
N SER A 548 -0.14 21.50 -10.78
CA SER A 548 -1.35 22.23 -11.10
C SER A 548 -2.43 22.19 -10.01
N ILE A 549 -2.40 21.21 -9.10
CA ILE A 549 -3.50 20.92 -8.17
C ILE A 549 -3.11 21.24 -6.72
N ASN A 550 -1.82 21.20 -6.38
CA ASN A 550 -1.38 21.27 -4.97
C ASN A 550 -1.51 22.63 -4.30
N ASN A 551 -1.64 23.74 -5.05
CA ASN A 551 -1.95 25.04 -4.46
C ASN A 551 -3.37 25.10 -3.86
N PHE A 552 -4.20 24.07 -4.11
CA PHE A 552 -5.61 24.04 -3.75
C PHE A 552 -5.95 22.97 -2.73
N LEU A 553 -5.01 22.09 -2.38
CA LEU A 553 -5.22 21.08 -1.37
C LEU A 553 -5.11 21.68 0.03
N SER A 554 -6.05 21.31 0.89
CA SER A 554 -5.92 21.57 2.32
C SER A 554 -4.72 20.79 2.86
N PRO A 555 -3.71 21.45 3.46
CA PRO A 555 -2.53 20.76 3.98
C PRO A 555 -2.82 20.00 5.29
N CYS A 556 -3.95 20.26 5.93
CA CYS A 556 -4.25 19.79 7.28
C CYS A 556 -4.49 18.28 7.37
N HIS A 557 -5.06 17.65 6.35
CA HIS A 557 -5.51 16.25 6.43
C HIS A 557 -4.76 15.31 5.49
N LEU A 558 -3.94 15.85 4.58
CA LEU A 558 -3.35 15.09 3.49
C LEU A 558 -2.27 14.15 4.02
N ARG A 559 -2.45 12.84 3.78
CA ARG A 559 -1.58 11.75 4.27
C ARG A 559 -0.97 10.92 3.15
N TYR A 560 -1.66 10.79 2.03
CA TYR A 560 -1.20 10.01 0.89
C TYR A 560 -1.40 10.80 -0.39
N VAL A 561 -0.32 11.02 -1.11
CA VAL A 561 -0.32 11.64 -2.43
C VAL A 561 0.38 10.71 -3.40
N SER A 562 -0.32 10.29 -4.45
CA SER A 562 0.29 9.61 -5.59
C SER A 562 -0.04 10.37 -6.86
N ALA A 563 1.00 10.83 -7.54
CA ALA A 563 0.93 11.38 -8.87
C ALA A 563 2.16 10.94 -9.63
N TYR A 564 2.02 9.88 -10.43
CA TYR A 564 3.07 9.44 -11.35
C TYR A 564 2.52 9.53 -12.77
N GLY A 565 3.23 10.28 -13.61
CA GLY A 565 2.84 10.62 -14.97
C GLY A 565 4.04 11.15 -15.77
N LEU A 566 3.96 11.09 -17.10
CA LEU A 566 5.09 11.37 -17.98
C LEU A 566 5.52 12.87 -18.02
N HIS A 567 4.74 13.76 -17.41
CA HIS A 567 4.83 15.21 -17.62
C HIS A 567 5.00 16.08 -16.38
N LEU A 568 5.19 15.51 -15.18
CA LEU A 568 5.44 16.32 -13.98
C LEU A 568 6.78 17.08 -14.09
N LYS A 569 6.72 18.42 -14.03
CA LYS A 569 7.91 19.28 -14.21
C LYS A 569 8.53 19.76 -12.90
N GLN A 570 7.74 19.97 -11.85
CA GLN A 570 8.21 20.53 -10.59
C GLN A 570 7.41 19.99 -9.40
N PHE A 571 8.08 19.78 -8.27
CA PHE A 571 7.41 19.49 -7.02
C PHE A 571 6.85 20.81 -6.42
N PRO A 572 5.55 20.91 -6.14
CA PRO A 572 4.95 22.18 -5.74
C PRO A 572 5.26 22.52 -4.28
N GLN A 573 5.63 23.77 -4.05
CA GLN A 573 6.04 24.30 -2.74
C GLN A 573 5.01 24.05 -1.61
N PRO A 574 3.69 24.16 -1.80
CA PRO A 574 2.73 23.95 -0.70
C PRO A 574 2.74 22.54 -0.11
N LEU A 575 3.21 21.53 -0.83
CA LEU A 575 3.31 20.17 -0.28
C LEU A 575 4.26 20.10 0.91
N THR A 576 5.29 20.97 0.99
CA THR A 576 6.21 20.99 2.14
C THR A 576 5.57 21.49 3.43
N ARG A 577 4.30 21.91 3.37
CA ARG A 577 3.47 22.27 4.51
C ARG A 577 2.49 21.18 4.91
N CYS A 578 2.38 20.08 4.16
CA CYS A 578 1.50 18.96 4.50
C CYS A 578 2.15 18.10 5.59
N TYR A 579 2.17 18.57 6.84
CA TYR A 579 2.95 17.95 7.91
C TYR A 579 2.51 16.52 8.28
N HIS A 580 1.24 16.16 8.02
CA HIS A 580 0.72 14.80 8.18
C HIS A 580 1.01 13.88 7.00
N LEU A 581 1.71 14.34 5.96
CA LEU A 581 1.96 13.52 4.78
C LEU A 581 2.81 12.30 5.15
N GLN A 582 2.27 11.10 4.97
CA GLN A 582 2.91 9.82 5.26
C GLN A 582 3.48 9.18 4.00
N VAL A 583 2.80 9.34 2.86
CA VAL A 583 3.18 8.71 1.59
C VAL A 583 3.17 9.72 0.47
N LEU A 584 4.28 9.75 -0.26
CA LEU A 584 4.45 10.56 -1.44
C LEU A 584 5.02 9.72 -2.57
N ASP A 585 4.18 9.44 -3.55
CA ASP A 585 4.50 8.66 -4.73
C ASP A 585 4.49 9.56 -5.97
N VAL A 586 5.67 9.95 -6.41
CA VAL A 586 5.86 10.76 -7.63
C VAL A 586 6.38 9.94 -8.82
N GLY A 587 6.49 8.63 -8.64
CA GLY A 587 7.02 7.71 -9.63
C GLY A 587 8.53 7.90 -9.91
N ILE A 588 9.00 7.28 -10.99
CA ILE A 588 10.43 7.13 -11.29
C ILE A 588 10.99 8.21 -12.24
N SER A 589 10.28 9.32 -12.45
CA SER A 589 10.78 10.40 -13.32
C SER A 589 11.97 11.13 -12.68
N SER A 590 13.00 11.42 -13.47
CA SER A 590 14.24 12.03 -12.98
C SER A 590 14.28 13.57 -13.11
N LYS A 591 13.17 14.21 -13.50
CA LYS A 591 13.12 15.63 -13.93
C LYS A 591 12.62 16.61 -12.86
N PHE A 592 12.47 16.18 -11.61
CA PHE A 592 11.88 17.01 -10.57
C PHE A 592 12.90 17.95 -9.92
N ALA A 593 12.55 19.23 -9.85
CA ALA A 593 13.14 20.13 -8.86
C ALA A 593 12.46 19.90 -7.50
N VAL A 594 13.26 19.64 -6.47
CA VAL A 594 12.80 19.46 -5.08
C VAL A 594 12.61 20.84 -4.44
N PRO A 595 11.51 21.10 -3.73
CA PRO A 595 11.27 22.41 -3.13
C PRO A 595 12.11 22.59 -1.88
N THR A 596 12.30 23.84 -1.48
CA THR A 596 12.90 24.17 -0.19
C THR A 596 11.95 23.75 0.94
N GLY A 597 12.47 23.16 2.02
CA GLY A 597 11.66 22.74 3.17
C GLY A 597 11.02 21.35 3.05
N MET A 598 11.45 20.51 2.10
CA MET A 598 11.02 19.11 2.03
C MET A 598 11.30 18.33 3.34
N SER A 599 12.32 18.75 4.09
CA SER A 599 12.67 18.26 5.43
C SER A 599 11.62 18.53 6.51
N ASN A 600 10.60 19.37 6.24
CA ASN A 600 9.53 19.67 7.18
C ASN A 600 8.49 18.54 7.27
N LEU A 601 8.52 17.56 6.37
CA LEU A 601 7.57 16.46 6.33
C LEU A 601 7.91 15.37 7.35
N ILE A 602 7.92 15.71 8.63
CA ILE A 602 8.45 14.88 9.72
C ILE A 602 7.75 13.52 9.89
N TYR A 603 6.50 13.39 9.42
CA TYR A 603 5.74 12.13 9.40
C TYR A 603 5.83 11.36 8.09
N LEU A 604 6.62 11.82 7.12
CA LEU A 604 6.78 11.11 5.85
C LEU A 604 7.47 9.77 6.08
N ARG A 605 6.74 8.70 5.77
CA ARG A 605 7.18 7.31 5.90
C ARG A 605 7.74 6.79 4.58
N HIS A 606 7.07 7.12 3.48
CA HIS A 606 7.42 6.59 2.17
C HIS A 606 7.55 7.68 1.11
N LEU A 607 8.74 7.76 0.52
CA LEU A 607 9.04 8.59 -0.65
C LEU A 607 9.34 7.69 -1.84
N ILE A 608 8.35 7.49 -2.72
CA ILE A 608 8.52 6.73 -3.96
C ILE A 608 8.90 7.72 -5.08
N ALA A 609 10.21 7.89 -5.26
CA ALA A 609 10.76 8.84 -6.22
C ALA A 609 12.01 8.30 -6.91
N HIS A 610 12.42 8.95 -8.01
CA HIS A 610 13.74 8.74 -8.60
C HIS A 610 14.84 9.16 -7.60
N GLU A 611 15.99 8.48 -7.59
CA GLU A 611 17.08 8.71 -6.63
C GLU A 611 17.54 10.18 -6.55
N LYS A 612 17.58 10.88 -7.69
CA LYS A 612 17.89 12.32 -7.78
C LYS A 612 17.01 13.20 -6.88
N VAL A 613 15.76 12.81 -6.62
CA VAL A 613 14.87 13.51 -5.70
C VAL A 613 15.38 13.35 -4.27
N HIS A 614 15.69 12.12 -3.84
CA HIS A 614 16.24 11.87 -2.51
C HIS A 614 17.57 12.62 -2.31
N HIS A 615 18.45 12.59 -3.31
CA HIS A 615 19.76 13.27 -3.28
C HIS A 615 19.67 14.80 -3.12
N ALA A 616 18.52 15.40 -3.43
CA ALA A 616 18.32 16.85 -3.39
C ALA A 616 17.63 17.33 -2.10
N ILE A 617 17.21 16.43 -1.20
CA ILE A 617 16.59 16.80 0.08
C ILE A 617 17.67 17.20 1.07
N ALA A 618 17.83 18.51 1.27
CA ALA A 618 18.67 19.06 2.33
C ALA A 618 18.06 18.75 3.71
N CYS A 619 18.90 18.49 4.71
CA CYS A 619 18.50 18.24 6.10
C CYS A 619 17.52 17.05 6.24
N VAL A 620 17.76 15.96 5.48
CA VAL A 620 16.88 14.79 5.46
C VAL A 620 16.74 14.12 6.84
N GLY A 621 17.68 14.35 7.77
CA GLY A 621 17.63 13.84 9.14
C GLY A 621 16.43 14.33 9.96
N ASN A 622 15.77 15.41 9.53
CA ASN A 622 14.54 15.87 10.15
C ASN A 622 13.33 14.97 9.83
N ILE A 623 13.41 14.15 8.77
CA ILE A 623 12.35 13.23 8.33
C ILE A 623 12.53 11.88 9.04
N THR A 624 12.39 11.87 10.37
CA THR A 624 12.74 10.72 11.22
C THR A 624 11.88 9.49 11.00
N SER A 625 10.67 9.65 10.46
CA SER A 625 9.72 8.56 10.17
C SER A 625 9.99 7.81 8.86
N LEU A 626 10.97 8.25 8.07
CA LEU A 626 11.20 7.74 6.71
C LEU A 626 11.74 6.30 6.74
N GLN A 627 11.23 5.46 5.82
CA GLN A 627 11.55 4.03 5.76
C GLN A 627 12.49 3.67 4.62
N GLU A 628 12.44 4.41 3.52
CA GLU A 628 13.31 4.19 2.36
C GLU A 628 14.04 5.46 1.98
N LEU A 629 15.38 5.40 1.91
CA LEU A 629 16.22 6.53 1.54
C LEU A 629 17.36 6.12 0.61
N LYS A 630 17.49 6.86 -0.50
CA LYS A 630 18.69 6.87 -1.35
C LYS A 630 19.46 8.15 -1.07
N PHE A 631 20.42 8.07 -0.15
CA PHE A 631 21.21 9.19 0.33
C PHE A 631 22.47 9.38 -0.52
N LYS A 632 22.81 10.63 -0.79
CA LYS A 632 24.06 11.02 -1.45
C LYS A 632 24.81 11.95 -0.52
N VAL A 633 25.98 11.51 -0.06
CA VAL A 633 26.85 12.29 0.81
C VAL A 633 27.48 13.43 0.00
N GLN A 634 27.45 14.64 0.53
CA GLN A 634 28.10 15.80 -0.08
C GLN A 634 28.93 16.54 0.97
N ASN A 635 29.92 17.32 0.53
CA ASN A 635 30.77 18.15 1.41
C ASN A 635 30.04 19.43 1.90
N VAL A 636 28.77 19.30 2.27
CA VAL A 636 27.90 20.36 2.78
C VAL A 636 27.13 19.79 3.97
N GLY A 637 27.09 20.49 5.10
CA GLY A 637 26.54 19.95 6.36
C GLY A 637 25.10 19.42 6.27
N SER A 638 24.26 20.04 5.43
CA SER A 638 22.87 19.59 5.18
C SER A 638 22.75 18.25 4.43
N PHE A 639 23.85 17.73 3.89
CA PHE A 639 23.99 16.46 3.19
C PHE A 639 25.12 15.60 3.78
N GLY A 640 25.59 15.94 4.99
CA GLY A 640 26.58 15.15 5.72
C GLY A 640 25.98 13.83 6.19
N ILE A 641 26.84 12.81 6.37
CA ILE A 641 26.37 11.48 6.76
C ILE A 641 25.75 11.44 8.17
N GLY A 642 26.10 12.39 9.04
CA GLY A 642 25.48 12.58 10.35
C GLY A 642 23.98 12.90 10.31
N GLN A 643 23.43 13.30 9.15
CA GLN A 643 21.98 13.45 8.98
C GLN A 643 21.22 12.13 9.20
N LEU A 644 21.90 10.98 9.09
CA LEU A 644 21.28 9.68 9.27
C LEU A 644 21.11 9.30 10.75
N GLU A 645 21.76 10.00 11.69
CA GLU A 645 21.79 9.66 13.13
C GLU A 645 20.39 9.39 13.70
N SER A 646 19.45 10.32 13.48
CA SER A 646 18.09 10.30 14.02
C SER A 646 17.10 9.42 13.24
N MET A 647 17.49 8.87 12.09
CA MET A 647 16.60 8.18 11.15
C MET A 647 16.50 6.68 11.46
N ASN A 648 15.91 6.32 12.60
CA ASN A 648 15.88 4.93 13.09
C ASN A 648 14.75 4.09 12.49
N GLU A 649 13.76 4.72 11.83
CA GLU A 649 12.65 4.04 11.16
C GLU A 649 13.01 3.46 9.78
N LEU A 650 14.25 3.64 9.32
CA LEU A 650 14.73 3.19 8.01
C LEU A 650 14.74 1.65 7.90
N VAL A 651 14.17 1.15 6.81
CA VAL A 651 14.13 -0.27 6.41
C VAL A 651 15.05 -0.52 5.21
N LEU A 652 15.14 0.45 4.30
CA LEU A 652 16.01 0.42 3.13
C LEU A 652 16.85 1.70 3.06
N LEU A 653 18.18 1.54 3.01
CA LEU A 653 19.12 2.64 2.90
C LEU A 653 20.15 2.36 1.80
N ASP A 654 20.28 3.29 0.85
CA ASP A 654 21.36 3.33 -0.13
C ASP A 654 22.18 4.59 0.12
N ILE A 655 23.48 4.46 0.34
CA ILE A 655 24.40 5.57 0.58
C ILE A 655 25.38 5.61 -0.58
N SER A 656 25.43 6.76 -1.25
CA SER A 656 26.32 7.02 -2.37
C SER A 656 27.29 8.16 -2.10
N GLN A 657 28.39 8.14 -2.85
CA GLN A 657 29.49 9.10 -2.74
C GLN A 657 30.21 9.09 -1.39
N LEU A 658 30.41 7.90 -0.84
CA LEU A 658 31.08 7.71 0.44
C LEU A 658 32.55 8.15 0.44
N GLU A 659 33.16 8.41 -0.72
CA GLU A 659 34.47 9.06 -0.83
C GLU A 659 34.53 10.47 -0.23
N ASN A 660 33.38 11.11 0.00
CA ASN A 660 33.28 12.40 0.66
C ASN A 660 33.50 12.32 2.18
N VAL A 661 33.21 11.18 2.81
CA VAL A 661 33.47 10.93 4.24
C VAL A 661 34.96 10.67 4.46
N LYS A 662 35.56 11.31 5.46
CA LYS A 662 37.03 11.27 5.65
C LYS A 662 37.50 10.48 6.85
N THR A 663 36.67 10.37 7.89
CA THR A 663 37.06 9.70 9.15
C THR A 663 36.07 8.65 9.60
N GLU A 664 36.52 7.79 10.51
CA GLU A 664 35.70 6.76 11.15
C GLU A 664 34.64 7.38 12.05
N GLU A 665 34.96 8.48 12.74
CA GLU A 665 34.04 9.22 13.61
C GLU A 665 32.91 9.86 12.81
N GLU A 666 33.22 10.43 11.64
CA GLU A 666 32.20 10.98 10.74
C GLU A 666 31.25 9.87 10.26
N ALA A 667 31.80 8.72 9.86
CA ALA A 667 31.02 7.56 9.47
C ALA A 667 30.13 7.03 10.61
N ARG A 668 30.66 6.96 11.83
CA ARG A 668 29.90 6.59 13.04
C ARG A 668 28.73 7.51 13.34
N GLY A 669 28.81 8.78 12.92
CA GLY A 669 27.71 9.74 13.03
C GLY A 669 26.42 9.30 12.33
N SER A 670 26.47 8.31 11.42
CA SER A 670 25.27 7.73 10.82
C SER A 670 24.47 6.80 11.74
N SER A 671 25.10 6.34 12.83
CA SER A 671 24.63 5.32 13.77
C SER A 671 23.88 4.14 13.13
N LEU A 672 24.49 3.50 12.11
CA LEU A 672 23.89 2.32 11.46
C LEU A 672 23.68 1.13 12.41
N ILE A 673 24.45 1.08 13.51
CA ILE A 673 24.35 0.04 14.52
C ILE A 673 23.05 0.14 15.33
N ASP A 674 22.44 1.32 15.44
CA ASP A 674 21.20 1.52 16.21
C ASP A 674 19.93 1.32 15.36
N LYS A 675 20.07 1.06 14.05
CA LYS A 675 18.94 0.95 13.11
C LYS A 675 18.37 -0.46 13.06
N GLU A 676 17.65 -0.84 14.12
CA GLU A 676 17.09 -2.18 14.31
C GLU A 676 16.22 -2.69 13.14
N TYR A 677 15.47 -1.77 12.51
CA TYR A 677 14.55 -2.07 11.42
C TYR A 677 15.23 -2.18 10.04
N LEU A 678 16.49 -1.77 9.91
CA LEU A 678 17.18 -1.74 8.63
C LEU A 678 17.39 -3.16 8.09
N LYS A 679 16.75 -3.48 6.96
CA LYS A 679 16.85 -4.78 6.30
C LYS A 679 17.76 -4.76 5.08
N THR A 680 17.83 -3.64 4.37
CA THR A 680 18.65 -3.49 3.15
C THR A 680 19.57 -2.30 3.26
N LEU A 681 20.88 -2.54 3.11
CA LEU A 681 21.91 -1.52 3.09
C LEU A 681 22.75 -1.63 1.81
N SER A 682 22.85 -0.53 1.08
CA SER A 682 23.72 -0.37 -0.08
C SER A 682 24.73 0.74 0.18
N LEU A 683 26.01 0.47 -0.01
CA LEU A 683 27.12 1.41 0.16
C LEU A 683 27.87 1.52 -1.16
N SER A 684 28.05 2.74 -1.66
CA SER A 684 28.69 2.98 -2.95
C SER A 684 29.69 4.14 -2.93
N TRP A 685 30.81 3.91 -3.63
CA TRP A 685 31.88 4.86 -3.88
C TRP A 685 32.02 5.10 -5.38
N GLU A 686 32.46 6.29 -5.77
CA GLU A 686 32.67 6.63 -7.17
C GLU A 686 33.93 5.97 -7.75
N ASP A 687 33.77 5.24 -8.87
CA ASP A 687 34.84 4.47 -9.54
C ASP A 687 36.11 5.29 -9.88
N SER A 688 35.99 6.60 -10.13
CA SER A 688 37.11 7.50 -10.45
C SER A 688 37.94 7.93 -9.23
N SER A 689 37.36 7.89 -8.02
CA SER A 689 38.00 8.34 -6.77
C SER A 689 38.95 7.31 -6.14
N MET A 690 38.91 6.08 -6.66
CA MET A 690 39.55 4.85 -6.17
C MET A 690 41.08 4.88 -5.96
N SER A 691 41.77 5.94 -6.39
CA SER A 691 43.24 6.02 -6.36
C SER A 691 43.81 6.88 -5.24
N LEU A 692 42.99 7.60 -4.47
CA LEU A 692 43.50 8.72 -3.67
C LEU A 692 43.86 8.36 -2.22
N GLN A 693 43.10 7.52 -1.48
CA GLN A 693 43.40 7.17 -0.05
C GLN A 693 42.72 5.84 0.43
N PRO A 694 43.32 4.65 0.23
CA PRO A 694 42.74 3.36 0.64
C PRO A 694 42.52 3.20 2.15
N GLN A 695 43.40 3.79 2.97
CA GLN A 695 43.31 3.69 4.44
C GLN A 695 42.14 4.51 4.99
N ALA A 696 41.88 5.69 4.43
CA ALA A 696 40.72 6.50 4.82
C ALA A 696 39.41 5.77 4.49
N ALA A 697 39.31 5.19 3.28
CA ALA A 697 38.15 4.39 2.90
C ALA A 697 37.91 3.20 3.85
N LYS A 698 38.98 2.54 4.30
CA LYS A 698 38.91 1.49 5.31
C LYS A 698 38.31 2.01 6.63
N ASN A 699 38.86 3.08 7.17
CA ASN A 699 38.37 3.68 8.42
C ASN A 699 36.88 4.07 8.32
N VAL A 700 36.46 4.61 7.17
CA VAL A 700 35.04 4.92 6.91
C VAL A 700 34.18 3.66 6.95
N LEU A 701 34.57 2.59 6.25
CA LEU A 701 33.79 1.35 6.24
C LEU A 701 33.74 0.68 7.61
N GLU A 702 34.78 0.78 8.44
CA GLU A 702 34.77 0.31 9.83
C GLU A 702 33.74 1.08 10.69
N GLY A 703 33.61 2.40 10.46
CA GLY A 703 32.61 3.24 11.15
C GLY A 703 31.16 2.99 10.71
N LEU A 704 30.94 2.34 9.57
CA LEU A 704 29.60 2.01 9.01
C LEU A 704 29.14 0.60 9.43
N GLN A 705 29.36 0.23 10.67
CA GLN A 705 28.90 -1.06 11.19
C GLN A 705 27.36 -1.12 11.21
N PRO A 706 26.72 -2.08 10.51
CA PRO A 706 25.27 -2.22 10.51
C PRO A 706 24.75 -2.92 11.77
N HIS A 707 23.44 -2.77 12.03
CA HIS A 707 22.73 -3.58 13.03
C HIS A 707 22.67 -5.07 12.63
N GLN A 708 22.68 -5.97 13.62
CA GLN A 708 22.70 -7.43 13.45
C GLN A 708 21.49 -8.04 12.70
N ASN A 709 20.41 -7.27 12.55
CA ASN A 709 19.16 -7.65 11.89
C ASN A 709 19.19 -7.41 10.36
N LEU A 710 20.30 -6.89 9.82
CA LEU A 710 20.45 -6.62 8.40
C LEU A 710 20.34 -7.90 7.58
N LYS A 711 19.50 -7.89 6.54
CA LYS A 711 19.26 -9.06 5.67
C LYS A 711 20.02 -8.96 4.35
N THR A 712 20.16 -7.76 3.79
CA THR A 712 20.81 -7.52 2.50
C THR A 712 21.88 -6.46 2.65
N LEU A 713 23.11 -6.82 2.28
CA LEU A 713 24.26 -5.91 2.22
C LEU A 713 24.81 -5.86 0.80
N LYS A 714 24.92 -4.64 0.25
CA LYS A 714 25.53 -4.37 -1.04
C LYS A 714 26.67 -3.36 -0.87
N ILE A 715 27.87 -3.70 -1.32
CA ILE A 715 29.03 -2.80 -1.33
C ILE A 715 29.56 -2.71 -2.75
N THR A 716 29.67 -1.48 -3.28
CA THR A 716 30.12 -1.25 -4.66
C THR A 716 31.18 -0.16 -4.75
N GLY A 717 32.17 -0.36 -5.61
CA GLY A 717 33.18 0.67 -5.88
C GLY A 717 34.16 0.92 -4.73
N TYR A 718 34.30 -0.01 -3.78
CA TYR A 718 35.11 0.19 -2.58
C TYR A 718 36.61 -0.10 -2.80
N GLY A 719 37.48 0.86 -2.45
CA GLY A 719 38.93 0.80 -2.68
C GLY A 719 39.79 0.33 -1.50
N GLY A 720 39.21 0.02 -0.33
CA GLY A 720 39.94 -0.43 0.86
C GLY A 720 39.89 -1.95 1.08
N THR A 721 40.50 -2.43 2.16
CA THR A 721 40.43 -3.85 2.58
C THR A 721 39.10 -4.17 3.28
N SER A 722 38.77 -5.46 3.43
CA SER A 722 37.56 -5.90 4.15
C SER A 722 37.48 -5.34 5.58
N PRO A 723 36.27 -4.98 6.06
CA PRO A 723 36.10 -4.46 7.41
C PRO A 723 36.12 -5.58 8.45
N SER A 724 36.49 -5.24 9.68
CA SER A 724 36.58 -6.17 10.82
C SER A 724 35.22 -6.74 11.20
N TRP A 725 34.16 -5.92 11.19
CA TRP A 725 32.81 -6.32 11.57
C TRP A 725 32.20 -7.36 10.62
N LEU A 726 32.58 -7.40 9.33
CA LEU A 726 32.09 -8.43 8.40
C LEU A 726 32.67 -9.82 8.71
N SER A 727 33.81 -9.85 9.41
CA SER A 727 34.46 -11.09 9.86
C SER A 727 33.97 -11.54 11.24
N SER A 728 33.27 -10.68 11.97
CA SER A 728 32.65 -11.00 13.26
C SER A 728 31.30 -11.65 13.01
N THR A 729 31.14 -12.92 13.42
CA THR A 729 29.88 -13.66 13.30
C THR A 729 28.71 -12.96 13.98
N PHE A 730 28.97 -12.07 14.95
CA PHE A 730 27.93 -11.37 15.72
C PHE A 730 27.39 -10.09 15.06
N SER A 731 28.13 -9.45 14.16
CA SER A 731 27.75 -8.12 13.64
C SER A 731 26.71 -8.18 12.50
N VAL A 732 26.61 -9.31 11.79
CA VAL A 732 25.71 -9.50 10.64
C VAL A 732 25.05 -10.89 10.64
N ILE A 733 24.62 -11.36 11.82
CA ILE A 733 24.07 -12.71 12.03
C ILE A 733 22.93 -13.03 11.05
N SER A 734 22.04 -12.06 10.81
CA SER A 734 20.81 -12.25 10.02
C SER A 734 20.99 -12.09 8.50
N LEU A 735 22.22 -11.99 8.01
CA LEU A 735 22.48 -11.66 6.60
C LEU A 735 22.07 -12.81 5.67
N GLU A 736 21.13 -12.51 4.75
CA GLU A 736 20.61 -13.45 3.75
C GLU A 736 21.24 -13.22 2.36
N ILE A 737 21.61 -11.98 2.04
CA ILE A 737 22.12 -11.57 0.72
C ILE A 737 23.37 -10.69 0.88
N LEU A 738 24.47 -11.12 0.26
CA LEU A 738 25.71 -10.36 0.16
C LEU A 738 26.06 -10.09 -1.31
N HIS A 739 26.15 -8.82 -1.69
CA HIS A 739 26.57 -8.36 -3.02
C HIS A 739 27.82 -7.49 -2.91
N LEU A 740 28.92 -7.93 -3.50
CA LEU A 740 30.17 -7.16 -3.58
C LEU A 740 30.55 -6.92 -5.04
N GLU A 741 30.77 -5.66 -5.40
CA GLU A 741 31.12 -5.29 -6.77
C GLU A 741 32.26 -4.28 -6.82
N LYS A 742 33.28 -4.57 -7.64
CA LYS A 742 34.47 -3.71 -7.83
C LYS A 742 35.26 -3.42 -6.53
N CYS A 743 35.21 -4.31 -5.53
CA CYS A 743 36.03 -4.17 -4.32
C CYS A 743 37.47 -4.69 -4.57
N ARG A 744 38.35 -3.83 -5.08
CA ARG A 744 39.62 -4.26 -5.71
C ARG A 744 40.67 -4.76 -4.72
N GLU A 745 40.81 -4.12 -3.56
CA GLU A 745 41.87 -4.44 -2.60
C GLU A 745 41.57 -5.66 -1.72
N TRP A 746 40.41 -6.28 -1.88
CA TRP A 746 40.03 -7.48 -1.13
C TRP A 746 40.82 -8.68 -1.66
N ARG A 747 41.68 -9.24 -0.81
CA ARG A 747 42.48 -10.44 -1.12
C ARG A 747 41.85 -11.72 -0.61
N ILE A 748 41.26 -11.62 0.58
CA ILE A 748 40.60 -12.73 1.28
C ILE A 748 39.20 -12.23 1.64
N LEU A 749 38.19 -13.02 1.31
CA LEU A 749 36.84 -12.82 1.83
C LEU A 749 36.78 -13.43 3.24
N PRO A 750 36.21 -12.74 4.24
CA PRO A 750 36.00 -13.34 5.55
C PRO A 750 35.28 -14.69 5.41
N THR A 751 35.63 -15.67 6.26
CA THR A 751 34.94 -16.96 6.25
C THR A 751 33.46 -16.72 6.45
N LEU A 752 32.66 -17.03 5.45
CA LEU A 752 31.22 -16.78 5.43
C LEU A 752 30.49 -17.84 6.29
N GLU A 753 30.83 -17.95 7.58
CA GLU A 753 30.08 -18.73 8.58
C GLU A 753 28.77 -18.02 8.96
N MET A 754 28.09 -17.43 7.98
CA MET A 754 26.83 -16.72 8.15
C MET A 754 25.69 -17.75 7.99
N PRO A 755 24.95 -18.08 9.07
CA PRO A 755 24.03 -19.22 9.07
C PRO A 755 22.82 -19.04 8.14
N PHE A 756 22.47 -17.80 7.81
CA PHE A 756 21.29 -17.48 7.00
C PHE A 756 21.63 -17.03 5.57
N LEU A 757 22.90 -17.01 5.17
CA LEU A 757 23.30 -16.54 3.85
C LEU A 757 22.76 -17.47 2.77
N ARG A 758 21.92 -16.91 1.88
CA ARG A 758 21.28 -17.65 0.77
C ARG A 758 21.79 -17.20 -0.58
N LYS A 759 22.22 -15.95 -0.71
CA LYS A 759 22.66 -15.38 -1.99
C LYS A 759 24.01 -14.69 -1.86
N LEU A 760 24.95 -15.11 -2.69
CA LEU A 760 26.27 -14.49 -2.78
C LEU A 760 26.54 -14.04 -4.22
N THR A 761 26.77 -12.75 -4.39
CA THR A 761 27.14 -12.15 -5.68
C THR A 761 28.46 -11.41 -5.56
N LEU A 762 29.47 -11.87 -6.29
CA LEU A 762 30.81 -11.30 -6.37
C LEU A 762 31.11 -10.91 -7.82
N ILE A 763 31.28 -9.62 -8.08
CA ILE A 763 31.49 -9.08 -9.42
C ILE A 763 32.75 -8.20 -9.43
N ARG A 764 33.67 -8.45 -10.36
CA ARG A 764 34.90 -7.65 -10.56
C ARG A 764 35.77 -7.55 -9.29
N MET A 765 35.86 -8.64 -8.54
CA MET A 765 36.74 -8.78 -7.37
C MET A 765 38.16 -9.16 -7.84
N LEU A 766 39.01 -8.16 -8.11
CA LEU A 766 40.24 -8.36 -8.89
C LEU A 766 41.37 -9.10 -8.16
N ASN A 767 41.45 -8.98 -6.83
CA ASN A 767 42.56 -9.52 -6.02
C ASN A 767 42.18 -10.72 -5.15
N VAL A 768 40.91 -11.15 -5.16
CA VAL A 768 40.45 -12.33 -4.40
C VAL A 768 41.02 -13.59 -5.04
N MET A 769 41.74 -14.40 -4.24
CA MET A 769 42.37 -15.65 -4.70
C MET A 769 41.58 -16.89 -4.28
N GLU A 770 40.95 -16.85 -3.11
CA GLU A 770 40.21 -17.97 -2.53
C GLU A 770 38.91 -17.49 -1.90
N ILE A 771 37.85 -18.27 -2.07
CA ILE A 771 36.55 -18.06 -1.40
C ILE A 771 36.08 -19.35 -0.75
N SER A 772 35.50 -19.23 0.45
CA SER A 772 34.75 -20.30 1.11
C SER A 772 33.27 -19.93 1.11
N VAL A 773 32.41 -20.82 0.64
CA VAL A 773 30.97 -20.57 0.48
C VAL A 773 30.12 -21.56 1.30
N PRO A 774 29.07 -21.08 2.00
CA PRO A 774 28.11 -21.93 2.72
C PRO A 774 27.07 -22.52 1.75
N SER A 775 26.02 -23.17 2.29
CA SER A 775 24.88 -23.63 1.51
C SER A 775 24.04 -22.45 1.00
N LEU A 776 24.04 -22.24 -0.31
CA LEU A 776 23.43 -21.09 -0.98
C LEU A 776 22.27 -21.51 -1.91
N GLU A 777 21.30 -20.63 -2.08
CA GLU A 777 20.30 -20.72 -3.15
C GLU A 777 20.81 -20.10 -4.47
N GLU A 778 21.68 -19.09 -4.40
CA GLU A 778 22.21 -18.37 -5.56
C GLU A 778 23.68 -17.98 -5.38
N LEU A 779 24.52 -18.42 -6.32
CA LEU A 779 25.95 -18.08 -6.38
C LEU A 779 26.29 -17.45 -7.74
N VAL A 780 26.77 -16.21 -7.71
CA VAL A 780 27.20 -15.46 -8.90
C VAL A 780 28.63 -14.97 -8.73
N LEU A 781 29.54 -15.49 -9.55
CA LEU A 781 30.94 -15.09 -9.65
C LEU A 781 31.19 -14.54 -11.06
N THR A 782 31.61 -13.28 -11.19
CA THR A 782 31.85 -12.68 -12.52
C THR A 782 33.08 -11.77 -12.51
N ASP A 783 33.92 -11.88 -13.53
CA ASP A 783 35.12 -11.05 -13.73
C ASP A 783 36.10 -11.14 -12.54
N MET A 784 36.47 -12.36 -12.14
CA MET A 784 37.42 -12.61 -11.02
C MET A 784 38.72 -13.21 -11.55
N PRO A 785 39.67 -12.37 -12.03
CA PRO A 785 40.84 -12.83 -12.80
C PRO A 785 41.86 -13.64 -11.98
N LYS A 786 41.99 -13.38 -10.68
CA LYS A 786 42.96 -14.05 -9.78
C LYS A 786 42.34 -15.14 -8.90
N LEU A 787 41.04 -15.41 -9.04
CA LEU A 787 40.39 -16.44 -8.25
C LEU A 787 40.92 -17.80 -8.69
N GLU A 788 41.60 -18.50 -7.77
CA GLU A 788 42.16 -19.83 -7.98
C GLU A 788 41.25 -20.90 -7.39
N LYS A 789 40.68 -20.63 -6.20
CA LYS A 789 39.94 -21.62 -5.40
C LYS A 789 38.57 -21.14 -4.98
N CYS A 790 37.58 -22.02 -5.08
CA CYS A 790 36.24 -21.83 -4.51
C CYS A 790 35.83 -23.10 -3.76
N ILE A 791 35.83 -23.01 -2.43
CA ILE A 791 35.70 -24.13 -1.50
C ILE A 791 34.32 -24.11 -0.84
N GLY A 792 33.66 -25.26 -0.74
CA GLY A 792 32.40 -25.41 -0.01
C GLY A 792 32.63 -25.85 1.45
N SER A 793 31.92 -25.26 2.42
CA SER A 793 32.11 -25.56 3.84
C SER A 793 31.35 -26.80 4.38
N TYR A 794 30.30 -27.29 3.70
CA TYR A 794 29.37 -28.31 4.25
C TYR A 794 29.04 -29.55 3.37
N GLY A 795 29.78 -29.86 2.30
CA GLY A 795 29.57 -31.11 1.54
C GLY A 795 28.17 -31.26 0.91
N MET A 796 27.58 -32.47 0.94
CA MET A 796 26.35 -32.87 0.18
C MET A 796 25.13 -31.93 0.32
N GLU A 797 25.05 -31.09 1.35
CA GLU A 797 23.94 -30.14 1.57
C GLU A 797 24.03 -28.87 0.70
N LEU A 798 25.18 -28.61 0.07
CA LEU A 798 25.43 -27.40 -0.73
C LEU A 798 24.65 -27.37 -2.05
N THR A 799 24.46 -28.52 -2.72
CA THR A 799 23.85 -28.59 -4.06
C THR A 799 22.33 -28.79 -4.03
N SER A 800 21.76 -29.20 -2.89
CA SER A 800 20.34 -29.50 -2.75
C SER A 800 19.47 -28.24 -2.80
N HIS A 801 19.98 -27.11 -2.31
CA HIS A 801 19.28 -25.83 -2.25
C HIS A 801 19.63 -24.87 -3.40
N LEU A 802 20.72 -25.13 -4.14
CA LEU A 802 21.23 -24.23 -5.17
C LEU A 802 20.30 -24.17 -6.39
N LYS A 803 19.72 -22.99 -6.63
CA LYS A 803 18.80 -22.70 -7.73
C LYS A 803 19.49 -21.98 -8.89
N VAL A 804 20.50 -21.17 -8.61
CA VAL A 804 21.23 -20.37 -9.61
C VAL A 804 22.74 -20.48 -9.38
N LEU A 805 23.47 -20.92 -10.41
CA LEU A 805 24.93 -20.92 -10.43
C LEU A 805 25.43 -20.20 -11.69
N MET A 806 26.15 -19.08 -11.50
CA MET A 806 26.72 -18.31 -12.60
C MET A 806 28.20 -18.02 -12.33
N ILE A 807 29.10 -18.55 -13.17
CA ILE A 807 30.54 -18.30 -13.11
C ILE A 807 31.00 -17.79 -14.48
N LYS A 808 31.50 -16.57 -14.55
CA LYS A 808 31.90 -15.94 -15.82
C LYS A 808 33.24 -15.22 -15.70
N ASN A 809 34.11 -15.41 -16.69
CA ASN A 809 35.40 -14.71 -16.77
C ASN A 809 36.27 -14.93 -15.51
N CYS A 810 36.40 -16.17 -15.05
CA CYS A 810 37.28 -16.59 -13.96
C CYS A 810 38.41 -17.49 -14.53
N PRO A 811 39.45 -16.91 -15.16
CA PRO A 811 40.44 -17.67 -15.93
C PRO A 811 41.34 -18.60 -15.11
N GLN A 812 41.67 -18.21 -13.87
CA GLN A 812 42.59 -18.94 -12.99
C GLN A 812 41.88 -19.96 -12.07
N LEU A 813 40.55 -19.98 -12.06
CA LEU A 813 39.78 -20.83 -11.15
C LEU A 813 39.97 -22.28 -11.57
N ASN A 814 40.76 -23.03 -10.82
CA ASN A 814 41.13 -24.41 -11.13
C ASN A 814 40.55 -25.41 -10.12
N GLU A 815 40.33 -24.97 -8.89
CA GLU A 815 39.81 -25.79 -7.79
C GLU A 815 38.41 -25.30 -7.39
N LEU A 816 37.40 -26.10 -7.72
CA LEU A 816 36.01 -25.82 -7.39
C LEU A 816 35.49 -27.03 -6.60
N THR A 817 35.56 -26.97 -5.26
CA THR A 817 35.29 -28.13 -4.39
C THR A 817 33.84 -28.26 -3.97
N LEU A 818 32.95 -27.40 -4.48
CA LEU A 818 31.49 -27.58 -4.43
C LEU A 818 31.05 -28.99 -4.88
N PHE A 819 31.90 -29.67 -5.66
CA PHE A 819 31.69 -30.97 -6.29
C PHE A 819 32.47 -32.13 -5.63
N GLN A 820 33.44 -31.86 -4.74
CA GLN A 820 34.47 -32.83 -4.37
C GLN A 820 34.09 -33.79 -3.23
N SER A 821 33.04 -33.54 -2.45
CA SER A 821 32.65 -34.46 -1.35
C SER A 821 32.04 -35.78 -1.83
N TYR A 822 31.95 -36.03 -3.13
CA TYR A 822 31.32 -37.22 -3.73
C TYR A 822 32.30 -38.34 -4.11
N SER A 823 33.61 -38.14 -3.97
CA SER A 823 34.62 -39.15 -4.32
C SER A 823 34.71 -40.34 -3.35
N SER A 824 33.94 -40.34 -2.26
CA SER A 824 33.95 -41.40 -1.24
C SER A 824 32.68 -42.26 -1.16
N PHE A 825 31.69 -42.08 -2.04
CA PHE A 825 30.46 -42.88 -2.00
C PHE A 825 30.09 -43.46 -3.37
N ASP A 826 30.29 -44.78 -3.51
CA ASP A 826 29.77 -45.65 -4.58
C ASP A 826 28.23 -45.80 -4.50
N ALA A 827 27.49 -44.69 -4.57
CA ALA A 827 26.03 -44.70 -4.57
C ALA A 827 25.49 -44.04 -5.84
N GLU A 828 24.72 -44.83 -6.61
CA GLU A 828 23.92 -44.40 -7.76
C GLU A 828 23.00 -43.22 -7.39
N GLN A 829 23.43 -41.97 -7.59
CA GLN A 829 22.59 -40.79 -7.39
C GLN A 829 22.17 -40.18 -8.73
N LYS A 830 20.86 -40.10 -8.98
CA LYS A 830 20.27 -39.69 -10.27
C LYS A 830 20.25 -38.18 -10.57
N SER A 831 20.66 -37.29 -9.65
CA SER A 831 20.79 -35.85 -9.96
C SER A 831 21.65 -35.09 -8.95
N TRP A 832 22.73 -34.47 -9.41
CA TRP A 832 23.64 -33.67 -8.56
C TRP A 832 23.12 -32.29 -8.17
N PHE A 833 22.09 -31.80 -8.86
CA PHE A 833 21.47 -30.50 -8.62
C PHE A 833 19.95 -30.59 -8.75
N PRO A 834 19.25 -31.13 -7.74
CA PRO A 834 17.80 -31.37 -7.83
C PRO A 834 16.98 -30.07 -7.97
N SER A 835 17.52 -28.93 -7.52
CA SER A 835 16.81 -27.65 -7.44
C SER A 835 17.26 -26.60 -8.46
N LEU A 836 18.25 -26.90 -9.30
CA LEU A 836 18.91 -25.92 -10.16
C LEU A 836 18.02 -25.50 -11.34
N LYS A 837 17.77 -24.20 -11.44
CA LYS A 837 16.94 -23.59 -12.49
C LYS A 837 17.78 -22.88 -13.54
N LYS A 838 19.00 -22.45 -13.19
CA LYS A 838 19.87 -21.67 -14.07
C LYS A 838 21.34 -21.99 -13.81
N LEU A 839 22.04 -22.46 -14.85
CA LEU A 839 23.49 -22.70 -14.87
C LEU A 839 24.12 -21.87 -15.99
N SER A 840 25.19 -21.12 -15.68
CA SER A 840 25.99 -20.44 -16.71
C SER A 840 27.46 -20.40 -16.33
N ILE A 841 28.28 -21.21 -16.98
CA ILE A 841 29.74 -21.16 -16.87
C ILE A 841 30.29 -20.65 -18.21
N LYS A 842 31.03 -19.54 -18.21
CA LYS A 842 31.62 -18.94 -19.44
C LYS A 842 33.03 -18.45 -19.19
N HIS A 843 33.93 -18.65 -20.16
CA HIS A 843 35.31 -18.16 -20.12
C HIS A 843 36.06 -18.54 -18.83
N CYS A 844 35.90 -19.79 -18.39
CA CYS A 844 36.59 -20.39 -17.24
C CYS A 844 37.32 -21.66 -17.73
N PRO A 845 38.47 -21.52 -18.41
CA PRO A 845 39.11 -22.62 -19.15
C PRO A 845 39.49 -23.79 -18.24
N GLN A 846 40.05 -23.52 -17.05
CA GLN A 846 40.50 -24.55 -16.12
C GLN A 846 39.35 -25.41 -15.55
N ILE A 847 38.21 -24.79 -15.20
CA ILE A 847 37.00 -25.53 -14.78
C ILE A 847 36.39 -26.32 -15.94
N MET A 848 36.34 -25.75 -17.15
CA MET A 848 35.70 -26.44 -18.29
C MET A 848 36.40 -27.75 -18.65
N TYR A 849 37.71 -27.88 -18.41
CA TYR A 849 38.42 -29.16 -18.55
C TYR A 849 38.02 -30.18 -17.46
N ASN A 850 37.79 -29.74 -16.22
CA ASN A 850 37.39 -30.61 -15.12
C ASN A 850 35.89 -30.98 -15.14
N PHE A 851 35.01 -30.10 -15.65
CA PHE A 851 33.55 -30.33 -15.72
C PHE A 851 33.14 -31.41 -16.72
N VAL A 852 33.94 -31.65 -17.76
CA VAL A 852 33.71 -32.70 -18.78
C VAL A 852 33.95 -34.11 -18.23
N LEU A 853 34.55 -34.25 -17.04
CA LEU A 853 34.76 -35.55 -16.38
C LEU A 853 33.62 -35.95 -15.43
N TYR A 854 32.67 -35.05 -15.17
CA TYR A 854 31.58 -35.29 -14.23
C TYR A 854 30.23 -35.50 -14.97
N PHE A 855 29.92 -34.80 -16.06
CA PHE A 855 28.74 -35.14 -16.90
C PHE A 855 29.07 -36.13 -18.00
#